data_AF-A0A7J7EWC8-F1
#
_entry.id   AF-A0A7J7EWC8-F1
#
_cell.length_a   1.000
_cell.length_b   1.000
_cell.length_c   1.000
_cell.angle_alpha   90.00
_cell.angle_beta   90.00
_cell.angle_gamma   90.00
#
_symmetry.space_group_name_H-M   'P 1'
#
loop_
_entity.id
_entity.type
_entity.pdbx_description
1 polymer ?
#
loop_
_entity_poly.entity_id
_entity_poly.type
_entity_poly.pdbx_seq_one_letter_code
_entity_poly.pdbx_strand_id
1 'polypeptide(L)'
;IGREDEEFSEEEAEEEEDDIDNILEDEFPKDEEVMSEEDEEQETDALERLKGELGEKFEADVTNLQAIQDEFEKFLIPVILINGARKIHIVQYMLNMKLKPLVENRASIFEKCYPIGSSLAQKMLNLTYKHISTFGYWDPVKLSEGETIKPIENSENPVYPVIHRQYIYFLSSKETKEKFMKNPIKYIRQPKPKPTVPIRIAIVGPPKSGKTTVAQKISSEYGLQRLSIGEALRYILNNQPNTELALMLNWHLHKGMTAPDELAIQALEISLMGSVCNTAGVVIDGYPVTKYQMSLLEARTIIPMVIFELDVPSKEIFKRLLLEKKKEQSLPYPLHNSIQIIAVKNSKYRKNIYEIRKYYQEQHQNWYVIDGFHSKWWVWNEVIKKVQMVNKYMQIYLERIKAGKAACIDKLCITPQELISRLGEFRQFCPVSLAESYELVDCSVTESLEFAAEFRGHYYKMSSQEKLNKFLENPELYVPPLAPHPLPSADMIPKRLTLSELKSRFPKYEALVPGNINYALEYRDRIYICESREKLQKFLRSPLKYWDQKLPYKLPPLKEPIHLTSLPLPGYLEQGIATSLIKAMNAAGCLKPKFPFLSIKRSALLYIAFHLKAFNPKGSEYTRKKYKKKMEQFMERCELITYLGAKMTRKYKEPQFRAIDFDHKLQTFLSLKNIDPVNG
;
A
#
# COMPACT_ATOMS: atom_id res chain seq x y z
N ILE A 1 45.63 47.08 -71.98
CA ILE A 1 46.64 47.18 -73.05
C ILE A 1 45.91 46.87 -74.33
N GLY A 2 45.98 47.79 -75.29
CA GLY A 2 45.83 47.55 -76.74
C GLY A 2 44.58 46.83 -77.22
N ARG A 3 43.67 47.60 -77.83
CA ARG A 3 42.94 47.16 -79.03
C ARG A 3 43.96 46.70 -80.09
N GLU A 4 43.72 45.56 -80.70
CA GLU A 4 43.94 45.38 -82.13
C GLU A 4 42.70 44.68 -82.69
N ASP A 5 42.14 45.32 -83.71
CA ASP A 5 40.98 44.93 -84.49
C ASP A 5 41.37 43.80 -85.46
N GLU A 6 40.51 42.79 -85.61
CA GLU A 6 40.45 41.98 -86.83
C GLU A 6 38.98 41.89 -87.27
N GLU A 7 38.71 42.53 -88.40
CA GLU A 7 37.48 42.46 -89.17
C GLU A 7 37.18 41.02 -89.58
N PHE A 8 35.96 40.55 -89.29
CA PHE A 8 35.34 39.45 -90.03
C PHE A 8 33.95 39.92 -90.48
N SER A 9 33.65 39.58 -91.72
CA SER A 9 32.64 40.11 -92.63
C SER A 9 31.19 40.00 -92.15
N GLU A 10 30.43 41.08 -92.30
CA GLU A 10 29.00 41.25 -91.97
C GLU A 10 28.04 40.40 -92.84
N GLU A 11 28.53 39.58 -93.79
CA GLU A 11 27.64 38.83 -94.70
C GLU A 11 27.29 37.41 -94.24
N GLU A 12 27.85 36.90 -93.13
CA GLU A 12 27.48 35.57 -92.57
C GLU A 12 26.62 35.65 -91.30
N ALA A 13 26.27 36.86 -90.82
CA ALA A 13 25.42 37.06 -89.63
C ALA A 13 23.94 37.32 -89.97
N GLU A 14 23.63 37.78 -91.20
CA GLU A 14 22.24 38.06 -91.61
C GLU A 14 21.44 36.77 -91.88
N GLU A 15 22.09 35.65 -92.23
CA GLU A 15 21.38 34.37 -92.47
C GLU A 15 21.06 33.58 -91.18
N GLU A 16 21.67 33.88 -90.02
CA GLU A 16 21.29 33.25 -88.74
C GLU A 16 20.25 34.07 -87.94
N GLU A 17 20.09 35.38 -88.17
CA GLU A 17 19.04 36.19 -87.53
C GLU A 17 17.66 35.94 -88.13
N ASP A 18 17.57 35.76 -89.45
CA ASP A 18 16.30 35.48 -90.15
C ASP A 18 15.70 34.10 -89.76
N ASP A 19 16.52 33.11 -89.40
CA ASP A 19 16.05 31.80 -88.93
C ASP A 19 15.58 31.83 -87.45
N ILE A 20 16.11 32.72 -86.61
CA ILE A 20 15.67 32.88 -85.21
C ILE A 20 14.34 33.65 -85.15
N ASP A 21 14.20 34.71 -85.95
CA ASP A 21 12.97 35.52 -85.98
C ASP A 21 11.78 34.73 -86.56
N ASN A 22 12.01 33.87 -87.56
CA ASN A 22 10.96 32.98 -88.08
C ASN A 22 10.56 31.88 -87.08
N ILE A 23 11.50 31.36 -86.27
CA ILE A 23 11.17 30.40 -85.20
C ILE A 23 10.37 31.07 -84.07
N LEU A 24 10.66 32.34 -83.76
CA LEU A 24 9.94 33.10 -82.73
C LEU A 24 8.52 33.50 -83.15
N GLU A 25 8.27 33.78 -84.43
CA GLU A 25 6.92 34.08 -84.94
C GLU A 25 6.01 32.84 -85.06
N ASP A 26 6.57 31.64 -85.25
CA ASP A 26 5.81 30.38 -85.25
C ASP A 26 5.47 29.88 -83.82
N GLU A 27 6.31 30.16 -82.82
CA GLU A 27 6.06 29.77 -81.41
C GLU A 27 5.17 30.76 -80.65
N PHE A 28 5.14 32.03 -81.08
CA PHE A 28 4.28 33.08 -80.53
C PHE A 28 3.61 33.88 -81.67
N PRO A 29 2.44 33.45 -82.15
CA PRO A 29 1.68 34.24 -83.10
C PRO A 29 1.43 35.63 -82.49
N LYS A 30 1.71 36.69 -83.26
CA LYS A 30 1.31 38.06 -82.95
C LYS A 30 -0.22 38.14 -83.03
N ASP A 31 -0.90 37.64 -82.01
CA ASP A 31 -2.22 38.07 -81.64
C ASP A 31 -2.09 39.52 -81.13
N GLU A 32 -1.94 40.46 -82.05
CA GLU A 32 -2.38 41.84 -81.85
C GLU A 32 -3.92 41.86 -81.89
N GLU A 33 -4.55 41.17 -80.94
CA GLU A 33 -5.69 41.77 -80.28
C GLU A 33 -5.09 42.52 -79.09
N VAL A 34 -4.84 43.81 -79.32
CA VAL A 34 -4.70 44.79 -78.25
C VAL A 34 -5.97 44.67 -77.41
N MET A 35 -5.92 43.83 -76.38
CA MET A 35 -6.87 43.85 -75.28
C MET A 35 -6.90 45.31 -74.84
N SER A 36 -8.04 45.93 -75.06
CA SER A 36 -8.25 47.29 -74.60
C SER A 36 -8.02 47.30 -73.07
N GLU A 37 -7.65 48.42 -72.47
CA GLU A 37 -7.71 48.56 -71.00
C GLU A 37 -9.14 48.30 -70.44
N GLU A 38 -10.13 48.05 -71.31
CA GLU A 38 -11.49 47.61 -70.97
C GLU A 38 -11.64 46.08 -70.84
N ASP A 39 -10.63 45.28 -71.23
CA ASP A 39 -10.66 43.81 -71.18
C ASP A 39 -9.78 43.21 -70.04
N GLU A 40 -9.14 44.04 -69.21
CA GLU A 40 -8.58 43.60 -67.93
C GLU A 40 -9.73 43.35 -66.94
N GLU A 41 -9.97 42.08 -66.58
CA GLU A 41 -10.96 41.68 -65.57
C GLU A 41 -10.73 42.51 -64.29
N GLN A 42 -11.62 43.45 -64.00
CA GLN A 42 -11.52 44.29 -62.81
C GLN A 42 -11.50 43.37 -61.57
N GLU A 43 -10.75 43.72 -60.52
CA GLU A 43 -10.66 42.90 -59.30
C GLU A 43 -12.04 42.50 -58.73
N THR A 44 -13.05 43.36 -58.95
CA THR A 44 -14.45 43.12 -58.57
C THR A 44 -15.11 41.99 -59.36
N ASP A 45 -14.86 41.91 -60.65
CA ASP A 45 -15.49 40.94 -61.55
C ASP A 45 -14.83 39.56 -61.37
N ALA A 46 -13.51 39.54 -61.18
CA ALA A 46 -12.76 38.33 -60.79
C ALA A 46 -13.24 37.78 -59.43
N LEU A 47 -13.53 38.66 -58.46
CA LEU A 47 -14.09 38.27 -57.16
C LEU A 47 -15.48 37.66 -57.28
N GLU A 48 -16.36 38.21 -58.14
CA GLU A 48 -17.69 37.65 -58.36
C GLU A 48 -17.64 36.28 -59.06
N ARG A 49 -16.79 36.12 -60.07
CA ARG A 49 -16.57 34.83 -60.74
C ARG A 49 -16.05 33.77 -59.77
N LEU A 50 -15.00 34.07 -59.01
CA LEU A 50 -14.45 33.15 -58.00
C LEU A 50 -15.48 32.79 -56.91
N LYS A 51 -16.32 33.74 -56.52
CA LYS A 51 -17.41 33.51 -55.55
C LYS A 51 -18.50 32.62 -56.15
N GLY A 52 -18.83 32.78 -57.43
CA GLY A 52 -19.72 31.91 -58.19
C GLY A 52 -19.20 30.48 -58.27
N GLU A 53 -17.95 30.31 -58.73
CA GLU A 53 -17.29 28.99 -58.81
C GLU A 53 -17.19 28.30 -57.43
N LEU A 54 -16.90 29.07 -56.38
CA LEU A 54 -16.85 28.55 -55.01
C LEU A 54 -18.24 28.16 -54.50
N GLY A 55 -19.27 28.92 -54.87
CA GLY A 55 -20.68 28.61 -54.57
C GLY A 55 -21.14 27.31 -55.23
N GLU A 56 -20.87 27.15 -56.53
CA GLU A 56 -21.20 25.93 -57.26
C GLU A 56 -20.47 24.70 -56.69
N LYS A 57 -19.17 24.83 -56.38
CA LYS A 57 -18.41 23.77 -55.70
C LYS A 57 -18.99 23.44 -54.32
N PHE A 58 -19.38 24.45 -53.55
CA PHE A 58 -20.00 24.23 -52.24
C PHE A 58 -21.33 23.49 -52.35
N GLU A 59 -22.20 23.83 -53.30
CA GLU A 59 -23.46 23.13 -53.52
C GLU A 59 -23.24 21.68 -54.00
N ALA A 60 -22.27 21.46 -54.90
CA ALA A 60 -21.88 20.12 -55.34
C ALA A 60 -21.35 19.26 -54.16
N ASP A 61 -20.51 19.83 -53.29
CA ASP A 61 -19.99 19.12 -52.12
C ASP A 61 -21.09 18.82 -51.08
N VAL A 62 -22.03 19.75 -50.88
CA VAL A 62 -23.17 19.55 -49.97
C VAL A 62 -24.09 18.43 -50.48
N THR A 63 -24.38 18.40 -51.78
CA THR A 63 -25.20 17.34 -52.38
C THR A 63 -24.50 15.97 -52.31
N ASN A 64 -23.19 15.92 -52.55
CA ASN A 64 -22.38 14.71 -52.38
C ASN A 64 -22.38 14.20 -50.93
N LEU A 65 -22.20 15.10 -49.96
CA LEU A 65 -22.23 14.75 -48.53
C LEU A 65 -23.61 14.23 -48.10
N GLN A 66 -24.69 14.82 -48.62
CA GLN A 66 -26.05 14.37 -48.34
C GLN A 66 -26.28 12.96 -48.89
N ALA A 67 -25.84 12.68 -50.12
CA ALA A 67 -25.94 11.34 -50.71
C ALA A 67 -25.21 10.27 -49.87
N ILE A 68 -24.02 10.59 -49.37
CA ILE A 68 -23.24 9.70 -48.48
C ILE A 68 -23.97 9.49 -47.14
N GLN A 69 -24.56 10.54 -46.56
CA GLN A 69 -25.34 10.42 -45.31
C GLN A 69 -26.55 9.50 -45.49
N ASP A 70 -27.28 9.66 -46.59
CA ASP A 70 -28.44 8.83 -46.92
C ASP A 70 -28.04 7.34 -47.08
N GLU A 71 -26.87 7.06 -47.66
CA GLU A 71 -26.34 5.69 -47.71
C GLU A 71 -25.98 5.16 -46.31
N PHE A 72 -25.32 5.95 -45.46
CA PHE A 72 -25.02 5.53 -44.09
C PHE A 72 -26.29 5.27 -43.26
N GLU A 73 -27.34 6.06 -43.45
CA GLU A 73 -28.64 5.82 -42.81
C GLU A 73 -29.28 4.51 -43.28
N LYS A 74 -29.19 4.18 -44.58
CA LYS A 74 -29.66 2.87 -45.11
C LYS A 74 -28.97 1.69 -44.42
N PHE A 75 -27.67 1.82 -44.13
CA PHE A 75 -26.90 0.81 -43.40
C PHE A 75 -27.02 0.89 -41.87
N LEU A 76 -27.90 1.77 -41.34
CA LEU A 76 -28.07 2.02 -39.90
C LEU A 76 -26.76 2.45 -39.21
N ILE A 77 -25.87 3.11 -39.95
CA ILE A 77 -24.61 3.65 -39.44
C ILE A 77 -24.90 5.04 -38.84
N PRO A 78 -24.61 5.27 -37.56
CA PRO A 78 -24.92 6.54 -36.90
C PRO A 78 -23.99 7.66 -37.40
N VAL A 79 -24.56 8.69 -38.00
CA VAL A 79 -23.85 9.93 -38.38
C VAL A 79 -23.85 10.89 -37.20
N ILE A 80 -22.67 11.42 -36.82
CA ILE A 80 -22.51 12.36 -35.70
C ILE A 80 -22.07 13.71 -36.25
N LEU A 81 -22.97 14.69 -36.20
CA LEU A 81 -22.66 16.07 -36.61
C LEU A 81 -21.89 16.80 -35.51
N ILE A 82 -20.76 17.42 -35.88
CA ILE A 82 -19.92 18.22 -34.98
C ILE A 82 -19.68 19.58 -35.62
N ASN A 83 -20.02 20.65 -34.90
CA ASN A 83 -19.85 22.01 -35.38
C ASN A 83 -18.35 22.41 -35.38
N GLY A 84 -17.78 22.56 -36.57
CA GLY A 84 -16.39 22.97 -36.80
C GLY A 84 -16.09 24.47 -36.60
N ALA A 85 -17.11 25.33 -36.48
CA ALA A 85 -16.92 26.78 -36.32
C ALA A 85 -16.39 27.19 -34.92
N ARG A 86 -16.25 26.23 -34.00
CA ARG A 86 -15.68 26.47 -32.66
C ARG A 86 -14.16 26.36 -32.68
N LYS A 87 -13.50 26.89 -31.63
CA LYS A 87 -12.05 26.73 -31.43
C LYS A 87 -11.64 25.25 -31.52
N ILE A 88 -10.51 24.96 -32.15
CA ILE A 88 -10.00 23.60 -32.42
C ILE A 88 -10.05 22.69 -31.18
N HIS A 89 -9.61 23.17 -30.02
CA HIS A 89 -9.62 22.37 -28.78
C HIS A 89 -11.04 21.97 -28.32
N ILE A 90 -12.07 22.79 -28.60
CA ILE A 90 -13.47 22.49 -28.27
C ILE A 90 -14.01 21.42 -29.22
N VAL A 91 -13.69 21.53 -30.51
CA VAL A 91 -14.04 20.52 -31.53
C VAL A 91 -13.39 19.18 -31.20
N GLN A 92 -12.10 19.19 -30.85
CA GLN A 92 -11.36 18.01 -30.41
C GLN A 92 -11.95 17.39 -29.13
N TYR A 93 -12.35 18.22 -28.16
CA TYR A 93 -13.04 17.74 -26.97
C TYR A 93 -14.39 17.08 -27.30
N MET A 94 -15.18 17.68 -28.19
CA MET A 94 -16.47 17.12 -28.64
C MET A 94 -16.30 15.80 -29.39
N LEU A 95 -15.32 15.72 -30.31
CA LEU A 95 -14.92 14.48 -30.99
C LEU A 95 -14.55 13.40 -29.98
N ASN A 96 -13.64 13.70 -29.05
CA ASN A 96 -13.22 12.75 -28.03
C ASN A 96 -14.38 12.31 -27.13
N MET A 97 -15.27 13.23 -26.72
CA MET A 97 -16.44 12.90 -25.92
C MET A 97 -17.40 11.93 -26.64
N LYS A 98 -17.58 12.07 -27.95
CA LYS A 98 -18.44 11.20 -28.76
C LYS A 98 -17.78 9.86 -29.08
N LEU A 99 -16.47 9.84 -29.33
CA LEU A 99 -15.71 8.62 -29.64
C LEU A 99 -15.40 7.77 -28.40
N LYS A 100 -15.20 8.41 -27.24
CA LYS A 100 -14.83 7.74 -25.98
C LYS A 100 -15.67 6.50 -25.66
N PRO A 101 -17.03 6.53 -25.64
CA PRO A 101 -17.83 5.34 -25.33
C PRO A 101 -17.68 4.22 -26.38
N LEU A 102 -17.44 4.55 -27.65
CA LEU A 102 -17.23 3.56 -28.72
C LEU A 102 -15.87 2.86 -28.56
N VAL A 103 -14.84 3.61 -28.17
CA VAL A 103 -13.50 3.07 -27.93
C VAL A 103 -13.45 2.26 -26.62
N GLU A 104 -13.96 2.83 -25.52
CA GLU A 104 -13.93 2.18 -24.19
C GLU A 104 -14.82 0.92 -24.13
N ASN A 105 -15.95 0.91 -24.82
CA ASN A 105 -16.89 -0.21 -24.83
C ASN A 105 -16.81 -1.05 -26.11
N ARG A 106 -15.69 -0.97 -26.85
CA ARG A 106 -15.52 -1.64 -28.15
C ARG A 106 -15.91 -3.11 -28.15
N ALA A 107 -15.57 -3.82 -27.08
CA ALA A 107 -15.89 -5.24 -26.93
C ALA A 107 -17.40 -5.52 -26.84
N SER A 108 -18.20 -4.56 -26.35
CA SER A 108 -19.63 -4.69 -26.06
C SER A 108 -20.54 -3.89 -27.00
N ILE A 109 -20.02 -3.31 -28.09
CA ILE A 109 -20.79 -2.44 -29.01
C ILE A 109 -22.07 -3.12 -29.52
N PHE A 110 -22.00 -4.44 -29.78
CA PHE A 110 -23.12 -5.20 -30.34
C PHE A 110 -23.93 -5.97 -29.29
N GLU A 111 -23.60 -5.86 -28.01
CA GLU A 111 -24.33 -6.57 -26.96
C GLU A 111 -25.58 -5.78 -26.54
N LYS A 112 -26.70 -6.49 -26.42
CA LYS A 112 -27.96 -5.93 -25.94
C LYS A 112 -28.29 -6.48 -24.56
N CYS A 113 -28.55 -5.58 -23.62
CA CYS A 113 -28.99 -5.90 -22.27
C CYS A 113 -30.42 -5.39 -22.05
N TYR A 114 -31.28 -6.23 -21.46
CA TYR A 114 -32.67 -5.88 -21.21
C TYR A 114 -32.97 -5.87 -19.71
N PRO A 115 -33.38 -4.72 -19.14
CA PRO A 115 -33.78 -4.66 -17.73
C PRO A 115 -35.15 -5.32 -17.53
N ILE A 116 -35.28 -6.13 -16.48
CA ILE A 116 -36.55 -6.78 -16.12
C ILE A 116 -36.89 -6.54 -14.64
N GLY A 117 -38.15 -6.77 -14.26
CA GLY A 117 -38.57 -6.73 -12.85
C GLY A 117 -38.27 -8.05 -12.12
N SER A 118 -38.10 -8.00 -10.79
CA SER A 118 -37.74 -9.17 -9.97
C SER A 118 -38.77 -10.30 -10.04
N SER A 119 -40.06 -9.97 -10.05
CA SER A 119 -41.15 -10.96 -10.17
C SER A 119 -41.12 -11.68 -11.53
N LEU A 120 -40.82 -10.96 -12.62
CA LEU A 120 -40.68 -11.53 -13.95
C LEU A 120 -39.42 -12.40 -14.04
N ALA A 121 -38.31 -11.96 -13.45
CA ALA A 121 -37.07 -12.74 -13.38
C ALA A 121 -37.28 -14.09 -12.69
N GLN A 122 -37.94 -14.09 -11.53
CA GLN A 122 -38.26 -15.32 -10.80
C GLN A 122 -39.18 -16.25 -11.62
N LYS A 123 -40.21 -15.71 -12.27
CA LYS A 123 -41.08 -16.50 -13.17
C LYS A 123 -40.29 -17.11 -14.33
N MET A 124 -39.40 -16.36 -14.96
CA MET A 124 -38.56 -16.84 -16.06
C MET A 124 -37.57 -17.92 -15.63
N LEU A 125 -37.03 -17.84 -14.42
CA LEU A 125 -36.15 -18.86 -13.84
C LEU A 125 -36.93 -20.14 -13.50
N ASN A 126 -38.09 -20.01 -12.87
CA ASN A 126 -38.94 -21.16 -12.49
C ASN A 126 -39.44 -21.92 -13.72
N LEU A 127 -39.81 -21.19 -14.78
CA LEU A 127 -40.27 -21.76 -16.05
C LEU A 127 -39.10 -22.13 -16.98
N THR A 128 -37.84 -21.96 -16.55
CA THR A 128 -36.61 -22.29 -17.30
C THR A 128 -36.45 -21.60 -18.67
N TYR A 129 -37.21 -20.53 -18.95
CA TYR A 129 -37.09 -19.73 -20.18
C TYR A 129 -35.71 -19.05 -20.33
N LYS A 130 -35.09 -18.73 -19.19
CA LYS A 130 -33.74 -18.18 -19.11
C LYS A 130 -33.01 -18.87 -17.96
N HIS A 131 -31.69 -18.91 -18.03
CA HIS A 131 -30.86 -19.51 -17.00
C HIS A 131 -30.33 -18.47 -16.03
N ILE A 132 -30.10 -18.87 -14.78
CA ILE A 132 -29.36 -18.01 -13.85
C ILE A 132 -27.90 -17.91 -14.33
N SER A 133 -27.33 -16.71 -14.26
CA SER A 133 -25.92 -16.52 -14.65
C SER A 133 -24.99 -17.41 -13.80
N THR A 134 -23.79 -17.67 -14.30
CA THR A 134 -22.73 -18.33 -13.51
C THR A 134 -22.30 -17.52 -12.28
N PHE A 135 -22.65 -16.23 -12.23
CA PHE A 135 -22.46 -15.37 -11.07
C PHE A 135 -23.57 -15.59 -10.02
N GLY A 136 -24.64 -16.33 -10.34
CA GLY A 136 -25.78 -16.48 -9.44
C GLY A 136 -26.43 -15.12 -9.15
N TYR A 137 -26.58 -14.83 -7.85
CA TYR A 137 -27.07 -13.55 -7.33
C TYR A 137 -25.94 -12.56 -7.00
N TRP A 138 -24.70 -12.85 -7.40
CA TRP A 138 -23.60 -11.90 -7.25
C TRP A 138 -23.70 -10.82 -8.31
N ASP A 139 -23.50 -9.57 -7.88
CA ASP A 139 -23.38 -8.43 -8.76
C ASP A 139 -22.01 -8.44 -9.46
N PRO A 140 -21.95 -8.66 -10.80
CA PRO A 140 -20.69 -8.71 -11.52
C PRO A 140 -19.93 -7.38 -11.52
N VAL A 141 -20.61 -6.23 -11.42
CA VAL A 141 -19.93 -4.94 -11.41
C VAL A 141 -19.23 -4.74 -10.08
N LYS A 142 -19.93 -4.96 -8.97
CA LYS A 142 -19.34 -4.89 -7.63
C LYS A 142 -18.24 -5.92 -7.41
N LEU A 143 -18.42 -7.13 -7.92
CA LEU A 143 -17.38 -8.17 -7.87
C LEU A 143 -16.09 -7.69 -8.57
N SER A 144 -16.22 -7.00 -9.72
CA SER A 144 -15.07 -6.44 -10.43
C SER A 144 -14.40 -5.29 -9.68
N GLU A 145 -15.17 -4.56 -8.86
CA GLU A 145 -14.69 -3.48 -7.99
C GLU A 145 -14.08 -4.02 -6.68
N GLY A 146 -14.06 -5.34 -6.47
CA GLY A 146 -13.41 -6.02 -5.35
C GLY A 146 -14.34 -6.32 -4.17
N GLU A 147 -15.66 -6.20 -4.35
CA GLU A 147 -16.63 -6.48 -3.30
C GLU A 147 -16.75 -7.99 -3.07
N THR A 148 -16.58 -8.42 -1.83
CA THR A 148 -16.48 -9.84 -1.47
C THR A 148 -17.73 -10.38 -0.80
N ILE A 149 -18.75 -9.56 -0.56
CA ILE A 149 -19.96 -9.95 0.16
C ILE A 149 -21.15 -9.96 -0.80
N LYS A 150 -21.95 -11.03 -0.72
CA LYS A 150 -23.09 -11.24 -1.60
C LYS A 150 -24.24 -10.31 -1.18
N PRO A 151 -24.82 -9.52 -2.10
CA PRO A 151 -26.03 -8.77 -1.80
C PRO A 151 -27.22 -9.73 -1.60
N ILE A 152 -28.06 -9.47 -0.60
CA ILE A 152 -29.30 -10.23 -0.36
C ILE A 152 -30.48 -9.38 -0.80
N GLU A 153 -31.45 -10.04 -1.44
CA GLU A 153 -32.75 -9.46 -1.77
C GLU A 153 -33.58 -9.29 -0.48
N ASN A 154 -33.67 -8.06 0.01
CA ASN A 154 -34.52 -7.68 1.15
C ASN A 154 -35.43 -6.52 0.73
N SER A 155 -36.50 -6.26 1.50
CA SER A 155 -37.41 -5.12 1.24
C SER A 155 -36.71 -3.76 1.18
N GLU A 156 -35.59 -3.62 1.88
CA GLU A 156 -34.75 -2.40 1.90
C GLU A 156 -33.73 -2.35 0.75
N ASN A 157 -33.34 -3.51 0.20
CA ASN A 157 -32.35 -3.64 -0.87
C ASN A 157 -32.92 -4.41 -2.06
N PRO A 158 -33.64 -3.74 -2.98
CA PRO A 158 -34.17 -4.38 -4.16
C PRO A 158 -33.04 -4.76 -5.12
N VAL A 159 -33.11 -5.97 -5.65
CA VAL A 159 -32.18 -6.45 -6.69
C VAL A 159 -32.72 -6.04 -8.06
N TYR A 160 -31.83 -5.66 -8.97
CA TYR A 160 -32.14 -5.23 -10.32
C TYR A 160 -31.69 -6.28 -11.35
N PRO A 161 -32.59 -7.16 -11.81
CA PRO A 161 -32.25 -8.18 -12.79
C PRO A 161 -32.12 -7.60 -14.20
N VAL A 162 -31.11 -8.11 -14.93
CA VAL A 162 -30.81 -7.76 -16.33
C VAL A 162 -30.62 -9.03 -17.13
N ILE A 163 -31.29 -9.14 -18.27
CA ILE A 163 -31.10 -10.21 -19.24
C ILE A 163 -29.95 -9.83 -20.16
N HIS A 164 -28.98 -10.74 -20.29
CA HIS A 164 -27.97 -10.69 -21.33
C HIS A 164 -27.86 -12.09 -21.96
N ARG A 165 -28.21 -12.18 -23.26
CA ARG A 165 -28.33 -13.42 -24.03
C ARG A 165 -29.31 -14.43 -23.38
N GLN A 166 -28.81 -15.59 -22.94
CA GLN A 166 -29.61 -16.64 -22.28
C GLN A 166 -29.65 -16.53 -20.76
N TYR A 167 -28.88 -15.61 -20.16
CA TYR A 167 -28.67 -15.54 -18.72
C TYR A 167 -29.30 -14.30 -18.08
N ILE A 168 -29.77 -14.47 -16.84
CA ILE A 168 -30.21 -13.38 -15.97
C ILE A 168 -29.10 -13.06 -14.97
N TYR A 169 -28.72 -11.79 -14.92
CA TYR A 169 -27.75 -11.21 -13.98
C TYR A 169 -28.49 -10.36 -12.95
N PHE A 170 -28.08 -10.45 -11.70
CA PHE A 170 -28.71 -9.74 -10.59
C PHE A 170 -27.77 -8.65 -10.09
N LEU A 171 -28.22 -7.40 -10.13
CA LEU A 171 -27.41 -6.22 -9.79
C LEU A 171 -27.95 -5.54 -8.54
N SER A 172 -27.06 -5.00 -7.72
CA SER A 172 -27.38 -4.47 -6.39
C SER A 172 -27.95 -3.05 -6.42
N SER A 173 -27.65 -2.28 -7.46
CA SER A 173 -28.04 -0.87 -7.54
C SER A 173 -28.40 -0.45 -8.97
N LYS A 174 -29.12 0.66 -9.11
CA LYS A 174 -29.43 1.23 -10.42
C LYS A 174 -28.16 1.68 -11.16
N GLU A 175 -27.15 2.17 -10.43
CA GLU A 175 -25.87 2.59 -11.00
C GLU A 175 -25.05 1.41 -11.54
N THR A 176 -24.95 0.32 -10.78
CA THR A 176 -24.27 -0.92 -11.21
C THR A 176 -24.97 -1.53 -12.41
N LYS A 177 -26.30 -1.48 -12.43
CA LYS A 177 -27.11 -1.79 -13.61
C LYS A 177 -26.74 -1.01 -14.85
N GLU A 178 -26.69 0.31 -14.76
CA GLU A 178 -26.32 1.15 -15.90
C GLU A 178 -24.88 0.91 -16.36
N LYS A 179 -23.93 0.71 -15.44
CA LYS A 179 -22.55 0.32 -15.76
C LYS A 179 -22.50 -1.03 -16.50
N PHE A 180 -23.20 -2.04 -15.99
CA PHE A 180 -23.25 -3.37 -16.60
C PHE A 180 -23.84 -3.32 -18.01
N MET A 181 -24.95 -2.60 -18.20
CA MET A 181 -25.61 -2.47 -19.50
C MET A 181 -24.74 -1.76 -20.54
N LYS A 182 -23.88 -0.82 -20.14
CA LYS A 182 -22.94 -0.13 -21.05
C LYS A 182 -21.80 -1.02 -21.52
N ASN A 183 -21.33 -1.96 -20.70
CA ASN A 183 -20.19 -2.82 -21.05
C ASN A 183 -20.26 -4.21 -20.38
N PRO A 184 -21.24 -5.06 -20.75
CA PRO A 184 -21.46 -6.35 -20.10
C PRO A 184 -20.25 -7.29 -20.21
N ILE A 185 -19.55 -7.32 -21.36
CA ILE A 185 -18.45 -8.26 -21.58
C ILE A 185 -17.28 -8.04 -20.62
N LYS A 186 -17.00 -6.78 -20.26
CA LYS A 186 -15.97 -6.45 -19.26
C LYS A 186 -16.22 -7.17 -17.93
N TYR A 187 -17.47 -7.19 -17.48
CA TYR A 187 -17.86 -7.77 -16.20
C TYR A 187 -18.13 -9.27 -16.27
N ILE A 188 -18.47 -9.81 -17.45
CA ILE A 188 -18.72 -11.25 -17.62
C ILE A 188 -17.40 -12.04 -17.72
N ARG A 189 -16.34 -11.47 -18.30
CA ARG A 189 -15.04 -12.14 -18.48
C ARG A 189 -14.21 -12.29 -17.21
N GLN A 190 -14.63 -11.67 -16.11
CA GLN A 190 -13.92 -11.73 -14.85
C GLN A 190 -13.99 -13.13 -14.22
N PRO A 191 -13.11 -13.47 -13.27
CA PRO A 191 -13.21 -14.73 -12.54
C PRO A 191 -14.55 -14.85 -11.82
N LYS A 192 -15.10 -16.06 -11.80
CA LYS A 192 -16.39 -16.36 -11.15
C LYS A 192 -16.32 -16.06 -9.65
N PRO A 193 -17.47 -15.72 -9.03
CA PRO A 193 -17.49 -15.41 -7.61
C PRO A 193 -17.02 -16.60 -6.79
N LYS A 194 -16.22 -16.32 -5.77
CA LYS A 194 -15.73 -17.30 -4.80
C LYS A 194 -16.90 -17.80 -3.93
N PRO A 195 -16.80 -19.00 -3.33
CA PRO A 195 -17.85 -19.50 -2.44
C PRO A 195 -18.15 -18.48 -1.34
N THR A 196 -19.44 -18.24 -1.08
CA THR A 196 -19.90 -17.42 0.04
C THR A 196 -19.54 -18.10 1.34
N VAL A 197 -18.85 -17.38 2.23
CA VAL A 197 -18.63 -17.83 3.61
C VAL A 197 -19.47 -16.96 4.53
N PRO A 198 -20.31 -17.53 5.40
CA PRO A 198 -21.17 -16.75 6.28
C PRO A 198 -20.31 -15.94 7.26
N ILE A 199 -20.45 -14.60 7.25
CA ILE A 199 -19.59 -13.72 8.03
C ILE A 199 -20.14 -13.48 9.43
N ARG A 200 -19.36 -13.78 10.48
CA ARG A 200 -19.73 -13.51 11.88
C ARG A 200 -18.91 -12.32 12.41
N ILE A 201 -19.57 -11.19 12.65
CA ILE A 201 -18.95 -9.96 13.15
C ILE A 201 -19.49 -9.68 14.55
N ALA A 202 -18.64 -9.27 15.48
CA ALA A 202 -19.07 -8.67 16.73
C ALA A 202 -18.66 -7.20 16.79
N ILE A 203 -19.56 -6.32 17.25
CA ILE A 203 -19.25 -4.90 17.45
C ILE A 203 -19.44 -4.57 18.93
N VAL A 204 -18.34 -4.26 19.60
CA VAL A 204 -18.30 -3.88 21.00
C VAL A 204 -17.88 -2.42 21.15
N GLY A 205 -18.27 -1.82 22.25
CA GLY A 205 -18.00 -0.40 22.48
C GLY A 205 -18.73 0.12 23.71
N PRO A 206 -18.23 1.22 24.31
CA PRO A 206 -18.86 1.83 25.45
C PRO A 206 -20.29 2.32 25.09
N PRO A 207 -21.14 2.60 26.09
CA PRO A 207 -22.48 3.14 25.81
C PRO A 207 -22.37 4.44 24.98
N LYS A 208 -23.31 4.64 24.05
CA LYS A 208 -23.36 5.81 23.13
C LYS A 208 -22.14 5.97 22.20
N SER A 209 -21.35 4.92 21.98
CA SER A 209 -20.26 4.92 20.98
C SER A 209 -20.75 4.96 19.52
N GLY A 210 -22.00 4.56 19.25
CA GLY A 210 -22.54 4.40 17.90
C GLY A 210 -22.49 2.97 17.35
N LYS A 211 -22.12 1.98 18.18
CA LYS A 211 -22.03 0.56 17.77
C LYS A 211 -23.29 0.02 17.09
N THR A 212 -24.47 0.31 17.62
CA THR A 212 -25.75 -0.14 17.05
C THR A 212 -26.00 0.48 15.69
N THR A 213 -25.65 1.75 15.48
CA THR A 213 -25.76 2.41 14.18
C THR A 213 -24.83 1.78 13.14
N VAL A 214 -23.60 1.43 13.54
CA VAL A 214 -22.68 0.71 12.66
C VAL A 214 -23.22 -0.69 12.35
N ALA A 215 -23.65 -1.44 13.37
CA ALA A 215 -24.20 -2.79 13.20
C ALA A 215 -25.43 -2.82 12.27
N GLN A 216 -26.36 -1.87 12.44
CA GLN A 216 -27.53 -1.70 11.57
C GLN A 216 -27.11 -1.42 10.13
N LYS A 217 -26.13 -0.54 9.92
CA LYS A 217 -25.66 -0.21 8.58
C LYS A 217 -24.97 -1.40 7.89
N ILE A 218 -24.19 -2.21 8.63
CA ILE A 218 -23.59 -3.46 8.10
C ILE A 218 -24.70 -4.44 7.72
N SER A 219 -25.65 -4.64 8.63
CA SER A 219 -26.78 -5.54 8.43
C SER A 219 -27.60 -5.15 7.21
N SER A 220 -27.95 -3.87 7.06
CA SER A 220 -28.73 -3.40 5.92
C SER A 220 -27.95 -3.56 4.61
N GLU A 221 -26.70 -3.10 4.52
CA GLU A 221 -25.97 -3.05 3.25
C GLU A 221 -25.55 -4.43 2.73
N TYR A 222 -25.20 -5.35 3.64
CA TYR A 222 -24.73 -6.70 3.31
C TYR A 222 -25.78 -7.80 3.52
N GLY A 223 -26.99 -7.44 3.95
CA GLY A 223 -28.04 -8.40 4.26
C GLY A 223 -27.73 -9.32 5.45
N LEU A 224 -26.73 -8.98 6.28
CA LEU A 224 -26.42 -9.79 7.47
C LEU A 224 -27.53 -9.66 8.50
N GLN A 225 -27.78 -10.70 9.29
CA GLN A 225 -28.71 -10.60 10.40
C GLN A 225 -28.07 -9.81 11.55
N ARG A 226 -28.66 -8.68 11.95
CA ARG A 226 -28.27 -8.03 13.20
C ARG A 226 -28.88 -8.80 14.37
N LEU A 227 -28.06 -9.18 15.34
CA LEU A 227 -28.51 -9.79 16.58
C LEU A 227 -27.93 -9.05 17.78
N SER A 228 -28.81 -8.53 18.63
CA SER A 228 -28.48 -8.18 20.02
C SER A 228 -29.05 -9.23 20.96
N ILE A 229 -28.46 -9.41 22.15
CA ILE A 229 -29.00 -10.33 23.17
C ILE A 229 -30.47 -10.00 23.49
N GLY A 230 -30.82 -8.72 23.57
CA GLY A 230 -32.20 -8.30 23.79
C GLY A 230 -33.15 -8.69 22.66
N GLU A 231 -32.71 -8.67 21.41
CA GLU A 231 -33.50 -9.16 20.28
C GLU A 231 -33.61 -10.68 20.27
N ALA A 232 -32.53 -11.41 20.56
CA ALA A 232 -32.55 -12.87 20.65
C ALA A 232 -33.53 -13.35 21.73
N LEU A 233 -33.51 -12.72 22.91
CA LEU A 233 -34.46 -13.00 23.99
C LEU A 233 -35.90 -12.71 23.56
N ARG A 234 -36.17 -11.54 22.96
CA ARG A 234 -37.53 -11.20 22.48
C ARG A 234 -38.00 -12.12 21.36
N TYR A 235 -37.11 -12.52 20.46
CA TYR A 235 -37.41 -13.45 19.38
C TYR A 235 -37.96 -14.76 19.95
N ILE A 236 -37.32 -15.30 20.99
CA ILE A 236 -37.76 -16.55 21.61
C ILE A 236 -39.05 -16.37 22.39
N LEU A 237 -39.15 -15.31 23.19
CA LEU A 237 -40.38 -15.03 23.95
C LEU A 237 -41.59 -14.81 23.05
N ASN A 238 -41.42 -14.16 21.89
CA ASN A 238 -42.53 -13.84 21.00
C ASN A 238 -42.85 -14.97 20.01
N ASN A 239 -41.83 -15.63 19.44
CA ASN A 239 -42.02 -16.60 18.36
C ASN A 239 -42.00 -18.05 18.84
N GLN A 240 -41.43 -18.32 20.02
CA GLN A 240 -41.27 -19.66 20.59
C GLN A 240 -41.68 -19.73 22.08
N PRO A 241 -42.87 -19.22 22.46
CA PRO A 241 -43.27 -19.07 23.86
C PRO A 241 -43.39 -20.39 24.64
N ASN A 242 -43.66 -21.50 23.92
CA ASN A 242 -43.88 -22.82 24.53
C ASN A 242 -42.59 -23.63 24.74
N THR A 243 -41.42 -23.06 24.45
CA THR A 243 -40.13 -23.73 24.67
C THR A 243 -39.73 -23.65 26.14
N GLU A 244 -39.00 -24.67 26.63
CA GLU A 244 -38.46 -24.67 28.00
C GLU A 244 -37.62 -23.41 28.28
N LEU A 245 -36.83 -22.98 27.29
CA LEU A 245 -36.07 -21.73 27.38
C LEU A 245 -36.98 -20.52 27.63
N ALA A 246 -38.05 -20.36 26.84
CA ALA A 246 -38.99 -19.25 27.00
C ALA A 246 -39.71 -19.30 28.36
N LEU A 247 -40.07 -20.49 28.85
CA LEU A 247 -40.68 -20.68 30.16
C LEU A 247 -39.73 -20.28 31.29
N MET A 248 -38.46 -20.72 31.24
CA MET A 248 -37.44 -20.33 32.22
C MET A 248 -37.17 -18.83 32.19
N LEU A 249 -37.03 -18.24 30.99
CA LEU A 249 -36.85 -16.80 30.82
C LEU A 249 -38.04 -16.02 31.41
N ASN A 250 -39.27 -16.41 31.08
CA ASN A 250 -40.47 -15.78 31.63
C ASN A 250 -40.55 -15.94 33.16
N TRP A 251 -40.17 -17.09 33.71
CA TRP A 251 -40.13 -17.28 35.16
C TRP A 251 -39.18 -16.30 35.85
N HIS A 252 -37.98 -16.08 35.30
CA HIS A 252 -37.04 -15.09 35.83
C HIS A 252 -37.59 -13.66 35.68
N LEU A 253 -38.13 -13.32 34.51
CA LEU A 253 -38.62 -11.97 34.20
C LEU A 253 -39.88 -11.61 35.01
N HIS A 254 -40.82 -12.54 35.19
CA HIS A 254 -42.02 -12.34 36.03
C HIS A 254 -41.68 -12.13 37.50
N LYS A 255 -40.56 -12.68 37.97
CA LYS A 255 -40.02 -12.42 39.32
C LYS A 255 -39.24 -11.10 39.44
N GLY A 256 -39.13 -10.32 38.37
CA GLY A 256 -38.35 -9.08 38.34
C GLY A 256 -36.83 -9.30 38.35
N MET A 257 -36.37 -10.52 38.06
CA MET A 257 -34.93 -10.83 37.95
C MET A 257 -34.42 -10.59 36.53
N THR A 258 -33.11 -10.35 36.38
CA THR A 258 -32.46 -10.30 35.08
C THR A 258 -32.33 -11.69 34.47
N ALA A 259 -32.42 -11.79 33.14
CA ALA A 259 -32.14 -13.05 32.44
C ALA A 259 -30.69 -13.52 32.73
N PRO A 260 -30.49 -14.78 33.19
CA PRO A 260 -29.17 -15.37 33.34
C PRO A 260 -28.37 -15.37 32.03
N ASP A 261 -27.04 -15.22 32.12
CA ASP A 261 -26.15 -15.16 30.95
C ASP A 261 -26.17 -16.49 30.16
N GLU A 262 -26.37 -17.63 30.83
CA GLU A 262 -26.47 -18.95 30.21
C GLU A 262 -27.69 -19.07 29.31
N LEU A 263 -28.86 -18.64 29.81
CA LEU A 263 -30.10 -18.63 29.03
C LEU A 263 -30.04 -17.61 27.89
N ALA A 264 -29.36 -16.47 28.11
CA ALA A 264 -29.15 -15.46 27.08
C ALA A 264 -28.30 -15.95 25.91
N ILE A 265 -27.29 -16.79 26.17
CA ILE A 265 -26.45 -17.38 25.11
C ILE A 265 -27.16 -18.52 24.41
N GLN A 266 -27.93 -19.35 25.13
CA GLN A 266 -28.81 -20.33 24.49
C GLN A 266 -29.81 -19.64 23.56
N ALA A 267 -30.32 -18.48 23.96
CA ALA A 267 -31.20 -17.68 23.10
C ALA A 267 -30.49 -17.18 21.84
N LEU A 268 -29.24 -16.71 22.00
CA LEU A 268 -28.40 -16.31 20.88
C LEU A 268 -28.10 -17.48 19.94
N GLU A 269 -27.78 -18.66 20.47
CA GLU A 269 -27.48 -19.88 19.71
C GLU A 269 -28.65 -20.29 18.82
N ILE A 270 -29.88 -20.32 19.36
CA ILE A 270 -31.09 -20.61 18.57
C ILE A 270 -31.29 -19.56 17.48
N SER A 271 -31.07 -18.28 17.81
CA SER A 271 -31.18 -17.18 16.83
C SER A 271 -30.14 -17.29 15.70
N LEU A 272 -28.96 -17.84 16.00
CA LEU A 272 -27.90 -18.09 15.02
C LEU A 272 -28.20 -19.25 14.07
N MET A 273 -29.13 -20.14 14.42
CA MET A 273 -29.58 -21.23 13.52
C MET A 273 -30.48 -20.75 12.38
N GLY A 274 -30.86 -19.46 12.36
CA GLY A 274 -31.63 -18.87 11.27
C GLY A 274 -30.97 -19.00 9.90
N SER A 275 -31.79 -19.10 8.85
CA SER A 275 -31.31 -19.31 7.46
C SER A 275 -30.38 -18.18 6.98
N VAL A 276 -30.66 -16.93 7.35
CA VAL A 276 -29.84 -15.76 7.01
C VAL A 276 -28.47 -15.84 7.69
N CYS A 277 -28.44 -16.20 8.97
CA CYS A 277 -27.23 -16.35 9.77
C CYS A 277 -26.27 -17.40 9.16
N ASN A 278 -26.82 -18.51 8.63
CA ASN A 278 -26.05 -19.60 8.04
C ASN A 278 -25.60 -19.34 6.59
N THR A 279 -26.33 -18.49 5.84
CA THR A 279 -26.04 -18.24 4.42
C THR A 279 -25.20 -16.98 4.20
N ALA A 280 -25.56 -15.87 4.84
CA ALA A 280 -24.88 -14.59 4.70
C ALA A 280 -24.02 -14.26 5.91
N GLY A 281 -24.53 -14.54 7.10
CA GLY A 281 -23.83 -14.25 8.36
C GLY A 281 -24.62 -13.36 9.32
N VAL A 282 -23.93 -12.90 10.35
CA VAL A 282 -24.51 -12.22 11.50
C VAL A 282 -23.61 -11.08 12.01
N VAL A 283 -24.24 -10.02 12.51
CA VAL A 283 -23.57 -8.96 13.26
C VAL A 283 -24.11 -8.95 14.70
N ILE A 284 -23.27 -9.36 15.64
CA ILE A 284 -23.54 -9.38 17.07
C ILE A 284 -23.30 -7.98 17.64
N ASP A 285 -24.37 -7.30 18.07
CA ASP A 285 -24.32 -5.92 18.57
C ASP A 285 -24.17 -5.89 20.10
N GLY A 286 -23.00 -5.43 20.56
CA GLY A 286 -22.74 -5.08 21.95
C GLY A 286 -22.48 -6.25 22.89
N TYR A 287 -22.03 -7.40 22.37
CA TYR A 287 -21.74 -8.60 23.14
C TYR A 287 -20.45 -9.29 22.64
N PRO A 288 -19.58 -9.85 23.51
CA PRO A 288 -19.68 -9.94 24.97
C PRO A 288 -19.21 -8.65 25.70
N VAL A 289 -19.67 -8.47 26.95
CA VAL A 289 -19.30 -7.30 27.81
C VAL A 289 -18.60 -7.74 29.10
N THR A 290 -18.66 -9.02 29.45
CA THR A 290 -17.99 -9.60 30.62
C THR A 290 -17.14 -10.80 30.23
N LYS A 291 -16.14 -11.11 31.07
CA LYS A 291 -15.31 -12.30 30.92
C LYS A 291 -16.12 -13.60 30.95
N TYR A 292 -17.15 -13.64 31.79
CA TYR A 292 -18.02 -14.80 31.91
C TYR A 292 -18.82 -15.06 30.61
N GLN A 293 -19.37 -14.00 30.02
CA GLN A 293 -20.05 -14.06 28.73
C GLN A 293 -19.11 -14.53 27.61
N MET A 294 -17.87 -14.05 27.61
CA MET A 294 -16.83 -14.51 26.69
C MET A 294 -16.55 -16.01 26.86
N SER A 295 -16.35 -16.51 28.09
CA SER A 295 -16.11 -17.93 28.31
C SER A 295 -17.27 -18.83 27.87
N LEU A 296 -18.50 -18.35 28.00
CA LEU A 296 -19.68 -19.07 27.55
C LEU A 296 -19.81 -19.08 26.01
N LEU A 297 -19.46 -18.00 25.32
CA LEU A 297 -19.40 -17.99 23.85
C LEU A 297 -18.38 -19.01 23.33
N GLU A 298 -17.23 -19.10 23.98
CA GLU A 298 -16.19 -20.08 23.63
C GLU A 298 -16.64 -21.51 23.90
N ALA A 299 -17.25 -21.77 25.06
CA ALA A 299 -17.80 -23.08 25.38
C ALA A 299 -18.86 -23.55 24.38
N ARG A 300 -19.58 -22.61 23.74
CA ARG A 300 -20.57 -22.86 22.71
C ARG A 300 -20.03 -22.75 21.28
N THR A 301 -18.72 -22.53 21.09
CA THR A 301 -18.06 -22.38 19.77
C THR A 301 -18.65 -21.24 18.91
N ILE A 302 -19.22 -20.22 19.55
CA ILE A 302 -19.75 -19.01 18.88
C ILE A 302 -18.63 -17.99 18.79
N ILE A 303 -17.64 -18.28 17.93
CA ILE A 303 -16.47 -17.42 17.73
C ILE A 303 -16.74 -16.43 16.59
N PRO A 304 -16.73 -15.11 16.85
CA PRO A 304 -16.78 -14.11 15.79
C PRO A 304 -15.50 -14.17 14.97
N MET A 305 -15.61 -14.00 13.65
CA MET A 305 -14.42 -13.94 12.79
C MET A 305 -13.73 -12.59 12.86
N VAL A 306 -14.48 -11.54 13.21
CA VAL A 306 -13.93 -10.21 13.43
C VAL A 306 -14.66 -9.54 14.59
N ILE A 307 -13.89 -8.95 15.51
CA ILE A 307 -14.42 -8.15 16.60
C ILE A 307 -13.97 -6.70 16.44
N PHE A 308 -14.92 -5.78 16.31
CA PHE A 308 -14.66 -4.35 16.24
C PHE A 308 -14.95 -3.68 17.58
N GLU A 309 -13.95 -3.07 18.17
CA GLU A 309 -14.09 -2.23 19.34
C GLU A 309 -14.12 -0.76 18.92
N LEU A 310 -15.26 -0.09 19.12
CA LEU A 310 -15.35 1.36 18.97
C LEU A 310 -14.83 2.05 20.22
N ASP A 311 -13.64 2.63 20.16
CA ASP A 311 -13.11 3.45 21.26
C ASP A 311 -13.60 4.89 21.13
N VAL A 312 -14.17 5.43 22.21
CA VAL A 312 -14.69 6.80 22.26
C VAL A 312 -14.39 7.39 23.63
N PRO A 313 -13.80 8.60 23.72
CA PRO A 313 -13.56 9.27 24.99
C PRO A 313 -14.84 9.49 25.81
N SER A 314 -14.75 9.32 27.13
CA SER A 314 -15.90 9.48 28.04
C SER A 314 -16.60 10.84 27.91
N LYS A 315 -15.87 11.92 27.66
CA LYS A 315 -16.43 13.26 27.44
C LYS A 315 -17.42 13.29 26.26
N GLU A 316 -17.06 12.64 25.16
CA GLU A 316 -17.87 12.57 23.95
C GLU A 316 -19.11 11.69 24.16
N ILE A 317 -18.99 10.59 24.92
CA ILE A 317 -20.14 9.74 25.32
C ILE A 317 -21.23 10.57 26.01
N PHE A 318 -20.85 11.39 27.00
CA PHE A 318 -21.81 12.22 27.72
C PHE A 318 -22.36 13.36 26.86
N LYS A 319 -21.54 13.93 25.96
CA LYS A 319 -22.02 14.92 24.98
C LYS A 319 -23.10 14.33 24.07
N ARG A 320 -22.87 13.13 23.52
CA ARG A 320 -23.85 12.42 22.67
C ARG A 320 -25.14 12.10 23.42
N LEU A 321 -25.03 11.67 24.69
CA LEU A 321 -26.19 11.45 25.56
C LEU A 321 -27.02 12.73 25.75
N LEU A 322 -26.39 13.87 25.99
CA LEU A 322 -27.09 15.14 26.17
C LEU A 322 -27.80 15.59 24.88
N LEU A 323 -27.17 15.40 23.72
CA LEU A 323 -27.78 15.72 22.42
C LEU A 323 -29.00 14.85 22.10
N GLU A 324 -28.98 13.58 22.49
CA GLU A 324 -30.10 12.66 22.31
C GLU A 324 -31.29 13.04 23.20
N LYS A 325 -31.04 13.38 24.46
CA LYS A 325 -32.08 13.87 25.38
C LYS A 325 -32.77 15.15 24.89
N LYS A 326 -32.09 15.98 24.10
CA LYS A 326 -32.71 17.16 23.47
C LYS A 326 -33.70 16.81 22.36
N LYS A 327 -33.59 15.62 21.76
CA LYS A 327 -34.46 15.15 20.68
C LYS A 327 -35.62 14.30 21.17
N GLU A 328 -35.46 13.60 22.29
CA GLU A 328 -36.51 12.76 22.88
C GLU A 328 -37.52 13.59 23.66
N GLN A 329 -38.82 13.32 23.46
CA GLN A 329 -39.88 13.84 24.33
C GLN A 329 -39.76 13.20 25.72
N SER A 330 -39.95 13.98 26.78
CA SER A 330 -39.90 13.46 28.14
C SER A 330 -41.05 12.49 28.39
N LEU A 331 -40.75 11.19 28.46
CA LEU A 331 -41.71 10.17 28.85
C LEU A 331 -42.03 10.28 30.36
N PRO A 332 -43.25 9.93 30.79
CA PRO A 332 -43.70 10.07 32.19
C PRO A 332 -43.06 9.06 33.15
N TYR A 333 -42.22 8.13 32.65
CA TYR A 333 -41.56 7.11 33.45
C TYR A 333 -40.02 7.18 33.30
N PRO A 334 -39.27 6.80 34.36
CA PRO A 334 -37.81 6.84 34.35
C PRO A 334 -37.24 5.84 33.35
N LEU A 335 -36.52 6.35 32.36
CA LEU A 335 -35.78 5.55 31.39
C LEU A 335 -34.41 5.13 31.95
N HIS A 336 -33.92 3.95 31.56
CA HIS A 336 -32.57 3.46 31.87
C HIS A 336 -31.45 4.17 31.07
N ASN A 337 -31.64 5.45 30.74
CA ASN A 337 -30.72 6.32 30.02
C ASN A 337 -30.25 7.50 30.90
N SER A 338 -30.31 7.36 32.23
CA SER A 338 -29.78 8.36 33.16
C SER A 338 -28.26 8.51 33.05
N ILE A 339 -27.75 9.70 33.36
CA ILE A 339 -26.31 10.00 33.30
C ILE A 339 -25.54 9.09 34.25
N GLN A 340 -26.08 8.85 35.46
CA GLN A 340 -25.50 7.97 36.47
C GLN A 340 -25.39 6.51 35.98
N ILE A 341 -26.48 5.96 35.41
CA ILE A 341 -26.48 4.59 34.89
C ILE A 341 -25.47 4.45 33.75
N ILE A 342 -25.40 5.43 32.85
CA ILE A 342 -24.46 5.41 31.72
C ILE A 342 -23.01 5.54 32.21
N ALA A 343 -22.75 6.36 33.23
CA ALA A 343 -21.44 6.46 33.86
C ALA A 343 -20.99 5.13 34.46
N VAL A 344 -21.87 4.44 35.20
CA VAL A 344 -21.62 3.11 35.76
C VAL A 344 -21.35 2.08 34.65
N LYS A 345 -22.17 2.07 33.59
CA LYS A 345 -21.98 1.18 32.43
C LYS A 345 -20.64 1.43 31.73
N ASN A 346 -20.27 2.68 31.51
CA ASN A 346 -18.99 3.05 30.89
C ASN A 346 -17.80 2.63 31.77
N SER A 347 -17.88 2.86 33.08
CA SER A 347 -16.86 2.43 34.04
C SER A 347 -16.67 0.91 34.04
N LYS A 348 -17.78 0.15 34.10
CA LYS A 348 -17.74 -1.33 34.04
C LYS A 348 -17.18 -1.84 32.71
N TYR A 349 -17.61 -1.25 31.60
CA TYR A 349 -17.10 -1.60 30.27
C TYR A 349 -15.57 -1.41 30.18
N ARG A 350 -15.06 -0.24 30.60
CA ARG A 350 -13.63 0.07 30.53
C ARG A 350 -12.76 -0.86 31.39
N LYS A 351 -13.29 -1.32 32.53
CA LYS A 351 -12.60 -2.32 33.38
C LYS A 351 -12.50 -3.68 32.70
N ASN A 352 -13.58 -4.15 32.10
CA ASN A 352 -13.65 -5.50 31.53
C ASN A 352 -12.98 -5.63 30.15
N ILE A 353 -13.04 -4.58 29.33
CA ILE A 353 -12.68 -4.67 27.91
C ILE A 353 -11.21 -5.02 27.70
N TYR A 354 -10.31 -4.59 28.59
CA TYR A 354 -8.87 -4.88 28.49
C TYR A 354 -8.60 -6.39 28.56
N GLU A 355 -9.23 -7.10 29.50
CA GLU A 355 -9.07 -8.54 29.65
C GLU A 355 -9.66 -9.31 28.46
N ILE A 356 -10.86 -8.91 28.01
CA ILE A 356 -11.53 -9.52 26.85
C ILE A 356 -10.69 -9.33 25.59
N ARG A 357 -10.21 -8.10 25.35
CA ARG A 357 -9.33 -7.75 24.23
C ARG A 357 -8.07 -8.61 24.25
N LYS A 358 -7.40 -8.68 25.41
CA LYS A 358 -6.17 -9.46 25.57
C LYS A 358 -6.41 -10.93 25.23
N TYR A 359 -7.49 -11.52 25.74
CA TYR A 359 -7.85 -12.90 25.45
C TYR A 359 -8.07 -13.17 23.96
N TYR A 360 -8.95 -12.39 23.29
CA TYR A 360 -9.20 -12.58 21.86
C TYR A 360 -7.97 -12.30 20.98
N GLN A 361 -7.13 -11.34 21.38
CA GLN A 361 -5.90 -11.06 20.65
C GLN A 361 -4.88 -12.21 20.76
N GLU A 362 -4.76 -12.83 21.93
CA GLU A 362 -3.85 -13.97 22.18
C GLU A 362 -4.39 -15.28 21.57
N GLN A 363 -5.70 -15.53 21.68
CA GLN A 363 -6.31 -16.78 21.22
C GLN A 363 -6.68 -16.78 19.74
N HIS A 364 -7.20 -15.68 19.20
CA HIS A 364 -7.83 -15.67 17.86
C HIS A 364 -7.25 -14.62 16.91
N GLN A 365 -6.48 -13.64 17.40
CA GLN A 365 -5.88 -12.56 16.58
C GLN A 365 -6.91 -11.80 15.72
N ASN A 366 -8.16 -11.69 16.19
CA ASN A 366 -9.32 -11.20 15.42
C ASN A 366 -9.91 -9.88 15.95
N TRP A 367 -9.20 -9.16 16.83
CA TRP A 367 -9.66 -7.92 17.46
C TRP A 367 -9.13 -6.67 16.76
N TYR A 368 -10.02 -5.73 16.44
CA TYR A 368 -9.66 -4.44 15.83
C TYR A 368 -10.26 -3.28 16.63
N VAL A 369 -9.39 -2.38 17.08
CA VAL A 369 -9.80 -1.12 17.72
C VAL A 369 -9.99 -0.05 16.64
N ILE A 370 -11.15 0.60 16.64
CA ILE A 370 -11.51 1.68 15.71
C ILE A 370 -11.82 2.93 16.52
N ASP A 371 -11.24 4.06 16.11
CA ASP A 371 -11.54 5.34 16.71
C ASP A 371 -12.95 5.81 16.31
N GLY A 372 -13.87 5.75 17.26
CA GLY A 372 -15.26 6.17 17.10
C GLY A 372 -15.49 7.68 17.27
N PHE A 373 -14.43 8.49 17.45
CA PHE A 373 -14.51 9.95 17.49
C PHE A 373 -14.73 10.57 16.10
N HIS A 374 -14.31 9.87 15.05
CA HIS A 374 -14.47 10.30 13.66
C HIS A 374 -15.94 10.29 13.17
N SER A 375 -16.14 10.79 11.94
CA SER A 375 -17.47 10.84 11.32
C SER A 375 -18.06 9.43 11.11
N LYS A 376 -19.40 9.34 11.07
CA LYS A 376 -20.12 8.08 10.81
C LYS A 376 -19.62 7.37 9.54
N TRP A 377 -19.30 8.15 8.50
CA TRP A 377 -18.80 7.64 7.23
C TRP A 377 -17.37 7.08 7.32
N TRP A 378 -16.50 7.73 8.09
CA TRP A 378 -15.14 7.25 8.27
C TRP A 378 -15.10 5.93 9.05
N VAL A 379 -15.81 5.88 10.18
CA VAL A 379 -15.92 4.65 11.01
C VAL A 379 -16.49 3.51 10.17
N TRP A 380 -17.53 3.80 9.40
CA TRP A 380 -18.14 2.88 8.45
C TRP A 380 -17.14 2.32 7.43
N ASN A 381 -16.42 3.19 6.73
CA ASN A 381 -15.46 2.79 5.70
C ASN A 381 -14.31 1.95 6.27
N GLU A 382 -13.79 2.29 7.46
CA GLU A 382 -12.74 1.49 8.10
C GLU A 382 -13.23 0.11 8.51
N VAL A 383 -14.44 0.01 9.09
CA VAL A 383 -15.06 -1.30 9.41
C VAL A 383 -15.21 -2.14 8.15
N ILE A 384 -15.82 -1.61 7.09
CA ILE A 384 -16.00 -2.35 5.82
C ILE A 384 -14.66 -2.83 5.27
N LYS A 385 -13.66 -1.94 5.22
CA LYS A 385 -12.35 -2.25 4.66
C LYS A 385 -11.73 -3.47 5.36
N LYS A 386 -11.86 -3.54 6.69
CA LYS A 386 -11.40 -4.69 7.48
C LYS A 386 -12.23 -5.94 7.22
N VAL A 387 -13.56 -5.84 7.15
CA VAL A 387 -14.44 -6.98 6.82
C VAL A 387 -14.12 -7.54 5.44
N GLN A 388 -14.00 -6.68 4.42
CA GLN A 388 -13.66 -7.07 3.05
C GLN A 388 -12.30 -7.77 3.00
N MET A 389 -11.32 -7.26 3.75
CA MET A 389 -9.99 -7.86 3.87
C MET A 389 -10.06 -9.29 4.46
N VAL A 390 -10.75 -9.48 5.59
CA VAL A 390 -10.86 -10.79 6.24
C VAL A 390 -11.61 -11.78 5.37
N ASN A 391 -12.74 -11.37 4.78
CA ASN A 391 -13.50 -12.22 3.88
C ASN A 391 -12.69 -12.62 2.63
N LYS A 392 -11.89 -11.71 2.08
CA LYS A 392 -10.97 -12.02 0.97
C LYS A 392 -9.96 -13.09 1.36
N TYR A 393 -9.36 -13.01 2.56
CA TYR A 393 -8.41 -14.02 3.03
C TYR A 393 -9.08 -15.39 3.18
N MET A 394 -10.25 -15.45 3.79
CA MET A 394 -10.99 -16.71 3.94
C MET A 394 -11.38 -17.33 2.60
N GLN A 395 -11.86 -16.53 1.65
CA GLN A 395 -12.20 -17.03 0.32
C GLN A 395 -10.98 -17.57 -0.43
N ILE A 396 -9.83 -16.89 -0.34
CA ILE A 396 -8.57 -17.35 -0.92
C ILE A 396 -8.12 -18.67 -0.28
N TYR A 397 -8.24 -18.77 1.04
CA TYR A 397 -7.89 -19.98 1.77
C TYR A 397 -8.75 -21.17 1.32
N LEU A 398 -10.08 -21.04 1.34
CA LEU A 398 -10.99 -22.12 0.92
C LEU A 398 -10.79 -22.54 -0.54
N GLU A 399 -10.55 -21.57 -1.43
CA GLU A 399 -10.27 -21.83 -2.84
C GLU A 399 -8.99 -22.65 -3.02
N ARG A 400 -7.90 -22.26 -2.34
CA ARG A 400 -6.62 -22.96 -2.41
C ARG A 400 -6.70 -24.37 -1.82
N ILE A 401 -7.33 -24.51 -0.66
CA ILE A 401 -7.52 -25.81 -0.01
C ILE A 401 -8.37 -26.75 -0.88
N LYS A 402 -9.46 -26.25 -1.48
CA LYS A 402 -10.27 -27.03 -2.42
C LYS A 402 -9.50 -27.46 -3.66
N ALA A 403 -8.54 -26.64 -4.11
CA ALA A 403 -7.64 -26.98 -5.21
C ALA A 403 -6.46 -27.88 -4.80
N GLY A 404 -6.36 -28.30 -3.53
CA GLY A 404 -5.25 -29.10 -3.01
C GLY A 404 -3.93 -28.35 -2.87
N LYS A 405 -3.95 -27.02 -2.91
CA LYS A 405 -2.76 -26.16 -2.81
C LYS A 405 -2.55 -25.67 -1.39
N ALA A 406 -1.33 -25.25 -1.07
CA ALA A 406 -1.04 -24.59 0.20
C ALA A 406 -1.69 -23.21 0.29
N ALA A 407 -2.11 -22.83 1.50
CA ALA A 407 -2.79 -21.56 1.76
C ALA A 407 -2.26 -20.89 3.03
N CYS A 408 -2.21 -19.55 3.03
CA CYS A 408 -1.87 -18.80 4.24
C CYS A 408 -2.94 -19.00 5.31
N ILE A 409 -2.50 -19.13 6.56
CA ILE A 409 -3.40 -19.27 7.71
C ILE A 409 -3.51 -18.02 8.59
N ASP A 410 -2.78 -16.97 8.22
CA ASP A 410 -2.87 -15.66 8.87
C ASP A 410 -4.31 -15.15 8.89
N LYS A 411 -4.76 -14.64 10.05
CA LYS A 411 -6.09 -14.07 10.28
C LYS A 411 -7.28 -15.03 10.05
N LEU A 412 -7.07 -16.34 10.16
CA LEU A 412 -8.15 -17.35 10.11
C LEU A 412 -8.72 -17.72 11.49
N CYS A 413 -8.41 -16.96 12.54
CA CYS A 413 -8.85 -17.23 13.92
C CYS A 413 -8.38 -18.59 14.46
N ILE A 414 -7.17 -19.03 14.10
CA ILE A 414 -6.61 -20.29 14.57
C ILE A 414 -6.05 -20.12 15.97
N THR A 415 -6.49 -20.98 16.88
CA THR A 415 -6.01 -20.95 18.26
C THR A 415 -4.59 -21.49 18.39
N PRO A 416 -3.79 -21.04 19.37
CA PRO A 416 -2.47 -21.62 19.64
C PRO A 416 -2.53 -23.13 19.90
N GLN A 417 -3.59 -23.61 20.54
CA GLN A 417 -3.81 -25.04 20.79
C GLN A 417 -4.07 -25.81 19.50
N GLU A 418 -4.96 -25.28 18.64
CA GLU A 418 -5.23 -25.87 17.33
C GLU A 418 -3.96 -25.89 16.47
N LEU A 419 -3.19 -24.79 16.48
CA LEU A 419 -1.92 -24.67 15.77
C LEU A 419 -0.98 -25.81 16.17
N ILE A 420 -0.79 -26.03 17.47
CA ILE A 420 0.09 -27.08 18.02
C ILE A 420 -0.42 -28.47 17.63
N SER A 421 -1.72 -28.71 17.71
CA SER A 421 -2.33 -30.02 17.41
C SER A 421 -2.18 -30.44 15.94
N ARG A 422 -2.10 -29.46 15.03
CA ARG A 422 -2.02 -29.68 13.59
C ARG A 422 -0.64 -29.35 13.01
N LEU A 423 0.40 -29.19 13.83
CA LEU A 423 1.76 -28.97 13.32
C LEU A 423 2.20 -30.14 12.43
N GLY A 424 2.78 -29.82 11.28
CA GLY A 424 3.39 -30.82 10.40
C GLY A 424 4.69 -31.41 10.95
N GLU A 425 5.36 -32.25 10.17
CA GLU A 425 6.55 -32.99 10.63
C GLU A 425 7.72 -32.08 11.04
N PHE A 426 7.79 -30.86 10.48
CA PHE A 426 8.81 -29.86 10.82
C PHE A 426 8.51 -29.05 12.08
N ARG A 427 7.36 -29.29 12.74
CA ARG A 427 6.95 -28.60 13.98
C ARG A 427 7.00 -27.07 13.83
N GLN A 428 7.83 -26.40 14.63
CA GLN A 428 8.02 -24.95 14.62
C GLN A 428 9.20 -24.49 13.75
N PHE A 429 9.87 -25.41 13.04
CA PHE A 429 11.00 -25.08 12.19
C PHE A 429 10.56 -24.80 10.75
N CYS A 430 11.30 -23.93 10.08
CA CYS A 430 10.99 -23.57 8.69
C CYS A 430 11.44 -24.67 7.71
N PRO A 431 10.51 -25.36 7.01
CA PRO A 431 10.85 -26.42 6.06
C PRO A 431 11.63 -25.90 4.86
N VAL A 432 11.28 -24.72 4.33
CA VAL A 432 11.95 -24.11 3.18
C VAL A 432 13.42 -23.78 3.47
N SER A 433 13.72 -23.32 4.69
CA SER A 433 15.10 -23.02 5.13
C SER A 433 15.94 -24.29 5.24
N LEU A 434 15.32 -25.37 5.71
CA LEU A 434 16.00 -26.64 5.85
C LEU A 434 16.27 -27.27 4.48
N ALA A 435 15.32 -27.17 3.55
CA ALA A 435 15.43 -27.72 2.21
C ALA A 435 16.45 -26.98 1.33
N GLU A 436 16.45 -25.63 1.32
CA GLU A 436 17.31 -24.86 0.41
C GLU A 436 18.71 -24.60 0.97
N SER A 437 18.80 -24.28 2.25
CA SER A 437 20.05 -23.81 2.87
C SER A 437 20.56 -24.72 3.99
N TYR A 438 19.88 -25.84 4.27
CA TYR A 438 20.21 -26.71 5.41
C TYR A 438 20.27 -25.97 6.75
N GLU A 439 19.47 -24.90 6.90
CA GLU A 439 19.45 -24.09 8.12
C GLU A 439 18.22 -24.41 8.98
N LEU A 440 18.48 -24.77 10.25
CA LEU A 440 17.44 -24.94 11.26
C LEU A 440 17.03 -23.57 11.82
N VAL A 441 15.99 -22.98 11.23
CA VAL A 441 15.42 -21.72 11.70
C VAL A 441 14.19 -22.01 12.55
N ASP A 442 14.29 -21.69 13.84
CA ASP A 442 13.18 -21.80 14.79
C ASP A 442 12.23 -20.60 14.66
N CYS A 443 10.99 -20.87 14.25
CA CYS A 443 9.92 -19.89 14.08
C CYS A 443 9.03 -19.76 15.34
N SER A 444 9.38 -20.41 16.46
CA SER A 444 8.65 -20.26 17.73
C SER A 444 8.85 -18.87 18.38
N VAL A 445 9.91 -18.15 18.01
CA VAL A 445 10.24 -16.82 18.57
C VAL A 445 9.15 -15.78 18.29
N THR A 446 8.41 -15.96 17.19
CA THR A 446 7.30 -15.09 16.81
C THR A 446 5.97 -15.84 16.99
N GLU A 447 5.10 -15.28 17.82
CA GLU A 447 3.73 -15.76 18.03
C GLU A 447 2.79 -15.42 16.85
N SER A 448 3.24 -14.58 15.92
CA SER A 448 2.46 -14.21 14.74
C SER A 448 2.32 -15.37 13.75
N LEU A 449 1.14 -15.46 13.13
CA LEU A 449 0.82 -16.42 12.06
C LEU A 449 1.04 -15.85 10.66
N GLU A 450 1.65 -14.66 10.56
CA GLU A 450 1.88 -13.94 9.30
C GLU A 450 2.61 -14.80 8.26
N PHE A 451 3.58 -15.62 8.70
CA PHE A 451 4.38 -16.49 7.82
C PHE A 451 4.01 -17.96 7.93
N ALA A 452 2.77 -18.27 8.33
CA ALA A 452 2.29 -19.63 8.46
C ALA A 452 1.37 -20.04 7.30
N ALA A 453 1.45 -21.31 6.90
CA ALA A 453 0.63 -21.89 5.86
C ALA A 453 0.10 -23.27 6.25
N GLU A 454 -1.05 -23.63 5.69
CA GLU A 454 -1.60 -24.97 5.72
C GLU A 454 -1.31 -25.70 4.42
N PHE A 455 -0.92 -26.96 4.54
CA PHE A 455 -0.86 -27.89 3.43
C PHE A 455 -1.27 -29.30 3.90
N ARG A 456 -2.21 -29.93 3.17
CA ARG A 456 -2.73 -31.28 3.47
C ARG A 456 -3.14 -31.48 4.94
N GLY A 457 -3.85 -30.49 5.50
CA GLY A 457 -4.36 -30.54 6.87
C GLY A 457 -3.34 -30.21 7.97
N HIS A 458 -2.08 -29.97 7.63
CA HIS A 458 -1.00 -29.66 8.58
C HIS A 458 -0.52 -28.22 8.43
N TYR A 459 -0.11 -27.62 9.55
CA TYR A 459 0.40 -26.25 9.63
C TYR A 459 1.93 -26.22 9.63
N TYR A 460 2.48 -25.27 8.88
CA TYR A 460 3.92 -25.04 8.73
C TYR A 460 4.23 -23.56 8.91
N LYS A 461 5.27 -23.25 9.68
CA LYS A 461 5.76 -21.87 9.84
C LYS A 461 6.96 -21.61 8.95
N MET A 462 7.04 -20.41 8.38
CA MET A 462 8.16 -19.95 7.57
C MET A 462 8.91 -18.83 8.27
N SER A 463 10.20 -18.66 7.95
CA SER A 463 11.01 -17.62 8.58
C SER A 463 10.86 -16.24 7.95
N SER A 464 10.25 -16.14 6.77
CA SER A 464 10.07 -14.86 6.04
C SER A 464 8.95 -14.97 5.00
N GLN A 465 8.45 -13.81 4.54
CA GLN A 465 7.45 -13.71 3.46
C GLN A 465 7.93 -14.35 2.16
N GLU A 466 9.21 -14.19 1.81
CA GLU A 466 9.80 -14.79 0.60
C GLU A 466 9.70 -16.32 0.64
N LYS A 467 10.04 -16.92 1.78
CA LYS A 467 9.94 -18.38 1.98
C LYS A 467 8.50 -18.85 2.02
N LEU A 468 7.58 -18.07 2.58
CA LEU A 468 6.15 -18.35 2.51
C LEU A 468 5.66 -18.38 1.06
N ASN A 469 6.04 -17.40 0.22
CA ASN A 469 5.62 -17.38 -1.18
C ASN A 469 6.11 -18.63 -1.93
N LYS A 470 7.38 -19.02 -1.75
CA LYS A 470 7.93 -20.26 -2.31
C LYS A 470 7.14 -21.50 -1.87
N PHE A 471 6.81 -21.58 -0.58
CA PHE A 471 6.01 -22.69 -0.05
C PHE A 471 4.59 -22.71 -0.63
N LEU A 472 3.96 -21.56 -0.84
CA LEU A 472 2.61 -21.47 -1.44
C LEU A 472 2.59 -21.85 -2.92
N GLU A 473 3.70 -21.66 -3.63
CA GLU A 473 3.84 -22.05 -5.04
C GLU A 473 4.01 -23.56 -5.18
N ASN A 474 4.99 -24.15 -4.47
CA ASN A 474 5.35 -25.57 -4.59
C ASN A 474 5.58 -26.23 -3.21
N PRO A 475 4.52 -26.46 -2.41
CA PRO A 475 4.66 -26.99 -1.05
C PRO A 475 5.21 -28.43 -1.01
N GLU A 476 4.94 -29.23 -2.05
CA GLU A 476 5.34 -30.64 -2.12
C GLU A 476 6.85 -30.82 -2.07
N LEU A 477 7.63 -29.89 -2.61
CA LEU A 477 9.10 -29.94 -2.58
C LEU A 477 9.67 -29.80 -1.16
N TYR A 478 8.90 -29.23 -0.24
CA TYR A 478 9.35 -28.88 1.11
C TYR A 478 8.76 -29.79 2.19
N VAL A 479 7.80 -30.65 1.83
CA VAL A 479 7.09 -31.54 2.77
C VAL A 479 7.28 -33.01 2.33
N PRO A 480 7.46 -33.96 3.25
CA PRO A 480 7.45 -35.39 2.95
C PRO A 480 6.28 -35.80 2.04
N PRO A 481 6.52 -36.68 1.04
CA PRO A 481 7.72 -37.51 0.85
C PRO A 481 8.84 -36.88 0.01
N LEU A 482 8.60 -35.75 -0.66
CA LEU A 482 9.57 -35.14 -1.60
C LEU A 482 10.56 -34.18 -0.92
N ALA A 483 10.36 -33.89 0.37
CA ALA A 483 11.29 -33.07 1.15
C ALA A 483 12.71 -33.66 1.10
N PRO A 484 13.73 -32.86 0.71
CA PRO A 484 15.08 -33.37 0.54
C PRO A 484 15.71 -33.79 1.87
N HIS A 485 15.35 -33.12 2.97
CA HIS A 485 15.92 -33.35 4.29
C HIS A 485 14.82 -33.43 5.35
N PRO A 486 14.66 -34.58 6.05
CA PRO A 486 13.74 -34.67 7.18
C PRO A 486 14.26 -33.87 8.37
N LEU A 487 13.35 -33.53 9.30
CA LEU A 487 13.74 -32.90 10.55
C LEU A 487 14.67 -33.83 11.36
N PRO A 488 15.83 -33.35 11.87
CA PRO A 488 16.71 -34.16 12.70
C PRO A 488 16.01 -34.68 13.97
N SER A 489 16.49 -35.80 14.52
CA SER A 489 16.01 -36.31 15.82
C SER A 489 16.22 -35.28 16.94
N ALA A 490 15.42 -35.37 18.01
CA ALA A 490 15.43 -34.38 19.09
C ALA A 490 16.81 -34.18 19.75
N ASP A 491 17.66 -35.20 19.76
CA ASP A 491 19.03 -35.16 20.29
C ASP A 491 20.00 -34.40 19.37
N MET A 492 19.63 -34.26 18.10
CA MET A 492 20.36 -33.54 17.05
C MET A 492 19.86 -32.10 16.87
N ILE A 493 19.00 -31.61 17.77
CA ILE A 493 18.51 -30.23 17.80
C ILE A 493 19.14 -29.52 19.01
N PRO A 494 19.92 -28.44 18.81
CA PRO A 494 20.58 -27.74 19.91
C PRO A 494 19.56 -27.08 20.85
N LYS A 495 19.72 -27.30 22.15
CA LYS A 495 18.87 -26.75 23.21
C LYS A 495 19.55 -25.57 23.87
N ARG A 496 18.82 -24.47 24.05
CA ARG A 496 19.34 -23.32 24.80
C ARG A 496 19.26 -23.63 26.30
N LEU A 497 20.39 -23.51 26.99
CA LEU A 497 20.45 -23.73 28.44
C LEU A 497 20.15 -22.44 29.21
N THR A 498 19.53 -22.57 30.37
CA THR A 498 19.29 -21.46 31.31
C THR A 498 20.42 -21.34 32.33
N LEU A 499 20.59 -20.14 32.93
CA LEU A 499 21.66 -19.84 33.89
C LEU A 499 21.65 -20.76 35.14
N SER A 500 20.49 -21.32 35.47
CA SER A 500 20.26 -22.26 36.57
C SER A 500 20.87 -23.64 36.30
N GLU A 501 20.89 -24.09 35.05
CA GLU A 501 21.32 -25.44 34.65
C GLU A 501 22.85 -25.54 34.46
N LEU A 502 23.52 -24.39 34.26
CA LEU A 502 24.96 -24.31 33.94
C LEU A 502 25.89 -24.38 35.17
N LYS A 503 25.37 -24.21 36.39
CA LYS A 503 26.21 -24.00 37.61
C LYS A 503 26.94 -25.25 38.13
N SER A 504 26.76 -26.44 37.56
CA SER A 504 27.29 -27.70 38.12
C SER A 504 28.37 -28.41 37.30
N ARG A 505 28.81 -27.90 36.14
CA ARG A 505 29.57 -28.74 35.18
C ARG A 505 30.76 -28.12 34.40
N PHE A 506 31.52 -27.15 34.94
CA PHE A 506 32.64 -26.56 34.16
C PHE A 506 34.04 -26.56 34.82
N PRO A 507 35.07 -27.08 34.12
CA PRO A 507 36.46 -26.64 34.24
C PRO A 507 36.77 -25.43 33.33
N LYS A 508 37.70 -24.55 33.75
CA LYS A 508 38.12 -23.34 33.02
C LYS A 508 39.33 -23.62 32.11
N TYR A 509 39.32 -23.08 30.89
CA TYR A 509 40.49 -22.99 30.00
C TYR A 509 40.73 -21.51 29.62
N GLU A 510 41.97 -21.03 29.74
CA GLU A 510 42.32 -19.60 29.76
C GLU A 510 42.80 -19.00 28.41
N ALA A 511 42.88 -19.79 27.33
CA ALA A 511 43.52 -19.37 26.08
C ALA A 511 42.57 -19.11 24.89
N LEU A 512 41.25 -19.12 25.10
CA LEU A 512 40.24 -18.76 24.09
C LEU A 512 39.46 -17.53 24.58
N VAL A 513 38.90 -16.74 23.65
CA VAL A 513 37.96 -15.66 24.05
C VAL A 513 36.82 -16.32 24.82
N PRO A 514 36.65 -16.03 26.12
CA PRO A 514 35.63 -16.69 26.91
C PRO A 514 34.25 -16.31 26.35
N GLY A 515 33.46 -17.33 26.01
CA GLY A 515 32.07 -17.13 25.63
C GLY A 515 31.27 -16.52 26.80
N ASN A 516 30.19 -15.81 26.49
CA ASN A 516 29.31 -15.28 27.52
C ASN A 516 28.35 -16.40 27.98
N ILE A 517 28.27 -16.64 29.29
CA ILE A 517 27.43 -17.66 29.91
C ILE A 517 25.94 -17.50 29.50
N ASN A 518 25.49 -16.27 29.22
CA ASN A 518 24.13 -15.98 28.74
C ASN A 518 23.81 -16.59 27.35
N TYR A 519 24.84 -17.00 26.61
CA TYR A 519 24.76 -17.57 25.26
C TYR A 519 25.28 -19.02 25.21
N ALA A 520 25.01 -19.79 26.25
CA ALA A 520 25.29 -21.22 26.29
C ALA A 520 24.19 -22.06 25.61
N LEU A 521 24.60 -23.16 25.01
CA LEU A 521 23.73 -24.14 24.36
C LEU A 521 24.26 -25.56 24.59
N GLU A 522 23.37 -26.53 24.61
CA GLU A 522 23.68 -27.96 24.65
C GLU A 522 23.44 -28.60 23.28
N TYR A 523 24.40 -29.40 22.82
CA TYR A 523 24.30 -30.15 21.58
C TYR A 523 25.09 -31.47 21.70
N ARG A 524 24.42 -32.61 21.49
CA ARG A 524 25.02 -33.97 21.61
C ARG A 524 25.81 -34.15 22.93
N ASP A 525 25.17 -33.85 24.05
CA ASP A 525 25.74 -33.94 25.41
C ASP A 525 27.00 -33.09 25.66
N ARG A 526 27.28 -32.12 24.78
CA ARG A 526 28.36 -31.13 24.93
C ARG A 526 27.77 -29.74 25.10
N ILE A 527 28.39 -28.94 25.98
CA ILE A 527 27.98 -27.55 26.20
C ILE A 527 28.91 -26.62 25.43
N TYR A 528 28.33 -25.76 24.59
CA TYR A 528 29.04 -24.72 23.84
C TYR A 528 28.65 -23.36 24.38
N ILE A 529 29.63 -22.47 24.58
CA ILE A 529 29.40 -21.09 25.04
C ILE A 529 29.84 -20.13 23.94
N CYS A 530 28.90 -19.35 23.41
CA CYS A 530 29.18 -18.39 22.34
C CYS A 530 29.59 -17.02 22.90
N GLU A 531 30.46 -16.30 22.19
CA GLU A 531 30.86 -14.93 22.55
C GLU A 531 29.70 -13.92 22.45
N SER A 532 28.88 -14.04 21.41
CA SER A 532 27.79 -13.10 21.13
C SER A 532 26.48 -13.81 20.74
N ARG A 533 25.36 -13.08 20.86
CA ARG A 533 24.03 -13.56 20.43
C ARG A 533 24.00 -13.96 18.96
N GLU A 534 24.72 -13.25 18.10
CA GLU A 534 24.81 -13.57 16.67
C GLU A 534 25.51 -14.91 16.43
N LYS A 535 26.60 -15.19 17.16
CA LYS A 535 27.32 -16.46 17.06
C LYS A 535 26.49 -17.63 17.61
N LEU A 536 25.72 -17.40 18.67
CA LEU A 536 24.73 -18.36 19.16
C LEU A 536 23.70 -18.69 18.08
N GLN A 537 23.12 -17.68 17.43
CA GLN A 537 22.16 -17.91 16.35
C GLN A 537 22.78 -18.65 15.15
N LYS A 538 24.04 -18.35 14.78
CA LYS A 538 24.76 -19.08 13.73
C LYS A 538 24.92 -20.57 14.08
N PHE A 539 25.25 -20.87 15.34
CA PHE A 539 25.34 -22.24 15.82
C PHE A 539 23.99 -22.95 15.79
N LEU A 540 22.92 -22.31 16.30
CA LEU A 540 21.56 -22.87 16.28
C LEU A 540 21.07 -23.20 14.86
N ARG A 541 21.40 -22.35 13.88
CA ARG A 541 21.04 -22.56 12.47
C ARG A 541 21.80 -23.71 11.82
N SER A 542 23.07 -23.89 12.15
CA SER A 542 23.95 -24.86 11.47
C SER A 542 24.87 -25.60 12.44
N PRO A 543 24.31 -26.39 13.38
CA PRO A 543 25.09 -27.02 14.44
C PRO A 543 26.13 -28.02 13.90
N LEU A 544 25.82 -28.68 12.78
CA LEU A 544 26.71 -29.63 12.11
C LEU A 544 28.04 -29.02 11.63
N LYS A 545 28.11 -27.71 11.37
CA LYS A 545 29.35 -27.03 10.93
C LYS A 545 30.33 -26.75 12.07
N TYR A 546 29.82 -26.65 13.31
CA TYR A 546 30.58 -26.10 14.43
C TYR A 546 30.88 -27.14 15.52
N TRP A 547 30.14 -28.25 15.58
CA TRP A 547 30.26 -29.20 16.70
C TRP A 547 31.60 -29.97 16.73
N ASP A 548 32.17 -30.32 15.57
CA ASP A 548 33.40 -31.13 15.44
C ASP A 548 34.64 -30.30 15.08
N GLN A 549 34.68 -29.03 15.49
CA GLN A 549 35.85 -28.20 15.25
C GLN A 549 37.01 -28.64 16.15
N LYS A 550 38.10 -29.12 15.54
CA LYS A 550 39.36 -29.43 16.22
C LYS A 550 40.13 -28.13 16.46
N LEU A 551 40.54 -27.90 17.70
CA LEU A 551 41.40 -26.75 18.04
C LEU A 551 42.77 -26.89 17.34
N PRO A 552 43.34 -25.80 16.81
CA PRO A 552 44.68 -25.83 16.25
C PRO A 552 45.72 -26.16 17.33
N TYR A 553 46.69 -27.01 17.00
CA TYR A 553 47.75 -27.49 17.92
C TYR A 553 48.61 -26.37 18.53
N LYS A 554 48.60 -25.16 17.96
CA LYS A 554 49.37 -24.01 18.41
C LYS A 554 48.44 -22.84 18.65
N LEU A 555 48.20 -22.51 19.92
CA LEU A 555 47.41 -21.35 20.32
C LEU A 555 48.23 -20.06 20.08
N PRO A 556 47.63 -18.97 19.58
CA PRO A 556 48.31 -17.70 19.47
C PRO A 556 48.72 -17.18 20.86
N PRO A 557 49.90 -16.55 21.01
CA PRO A 557 50.36 -16.01 22.29
C PRO A 557 49.40 -14.91 22.79
N LEU A 558 49.27 -14.83 24.12
CA LEU A 558 48.45 -13.81 24.79
C LEU A 558 49.00 -12.42 24.43
N LYS A 559 48.15 -11.57 23.84
CA LYS A 559 48.51 -10.16 23.60
C LYS A 559 48.35 -9.39 24.91
N GLU A 560 49.44 -9.23 25.65
CA GLU A 560 49.45 -8.31 26.79
C GLU A 560 49.37 -6.86 26.28
N PRO A 561 48.47 -6.02 26.81
CA PRO A 561 48.36 -4.63 26.39
C PRO A 561 49.57 -3.84 26.90
N ILE A 562 50.52 -3.56 26.02
CA ILE A 562 51.65 -2.68 26.30
C ILE A 562 51.13 -1.25 26.44
N HIS A 563 51.46 -0.56 27.53
CA HIS A 563 51.08 0.84 27.71
C HIS A 563 51.78 1.72 26.66
N LEU A 564 51.06 2.70 26.10
CA LEU A 564 51.62 3.60 25.06
C LEU A 564 52.92 4.29 25.53
N THR A 565 53.01 4.61 26.83
CA THR A 565 54.17 5.24 27.48
C THR A 565 55.38 4.32 27.67
N SER A 566 55.21 2.99 27.57
CA SER A 566 56.32 2.04 27.64
C SER A 566 56.96 1.76 26.27
N LEU A 567 56.45 2.38 25.20
CA LEU A 567 57.05 2.26 23.87
C LEU A 567 58.27 3.19 23.73
N PRO A 568 59.31 2.78 22.99
CA PRO A 568 60.41 3.67 22.63
C PRO A 568 59.89 4.86 21.80
N LEU A 569 60.63 5.97 21.82
CA LEU A 569 60.19 7.25 21.22
C LEU A 569 59.59 7.11 19.80
N PRO A 570 60.17 6.33 18.86
CA PRO A 570 59.58 6.15 17.53
C PRO A 570 58.19 5.49 17.59
N GLY A 571 58.02 4.45 18.41
CA GLY A 571 56.75 3.74 18.57
C GLY A 571 55.70 4.58 19.31
N TYR A 572 56.12 5.40 20.27
CA TYR A 572 55.22 6.37 20.93
C TYR A 572 54.71 7.42 19.94
N LEU A 573 55.59 7.97 19.09
CA LEU A 573 55.21 8.96 18.07
C LEU A 573 54.31 8.35 17.00
N GLU A 574 54.63 7.13 16.56
CA GLU A 574 53.84 6.39 15.57
C GLU A 574 52.42 6.10 16.08
N GLN A 575 52.30 5.50 17.26
CA GLN A 575 51.00 5.09 17.79
C GLN A 575 50.21 6.25 18.41
N GLY A 576 50.90 7.27 18.95
CA GLY A 576 50.27 8.39 19.65
C GLY A 576 49.91 9.58 18.76
N ILE A 577 50.76 9.92 17.78
CA ILE A 577 50.66 11.19 17.04
C ILE A 577 50.45 10.96 15.54
N ALA A 578 51.02 9.90 14.95
CA ALA A 578 51.05 9.74 13.50
C ALA A 578 49.66 9.72 12.86
N THR A 579 48.70 8.97 13.42
CA THR A 579 47.33 8.93 12.86
C THR A 579 46.66 10.30 12.86
N SER A 580 46.91 11.12 13.87
CA SER A 580 46.33 12.46 14.01
C SER A 580 47.00 13.46 13.05
N LEU A 581 48.32 13.37 12.89
CA LEU A 581 49.06 14.18 11.93
C LEU A 581 48.73 13.80 10.48
N ILE A 582 48.67 12.51 10.14
CA ILE A 582 48.30 12.03 8.81
C ILE A 582 46.90 12.56 8.43
N LYS A 583 45.92 12.47 9.33
CA LYS A 583 44.58 13.03 9.09
C LYS A 583 44.62 14.54 8.85
N ALA A 584 45.37 15.29 9.68
CA ALA A 584 45.48 16.74 9.53
C ALA A 584 46.21 17.15 8.23
N MET A 585 47.27 16.43 7.85
CA MET A 585 48.03 16.66 6.62
C MET A 585 47.22 16.29 5.38
N ASN A 586 46.47 15.18 5.40
CA ASN A 586 45.58 14.80 4.32
C ASN A 586 44.47 15.86 4.13
N ALA A 587 43.85 16.32 5.23
CA ALA A 587 42.85 17.39 5.16
C ALA A 587 43.45 18.69 4.58
N ALA A 588 44.66 19.07 5.01
CA ALA A 588 45.38 20.22 4.46
C ALA A 588 45.71 20.05 2.97
N GLY A 589 46.08 18.84 2.55
CA GLY A 589 46.40 18.50 1.16
C GLY A 589 45.19 18.54 0.22
N CYS A 590 44.01 18.12 0.71
CA CYS A 590 42.77 18.24 -0.03
C CYS A 590 42.31 19.69 -0.19
N LEU A 591 42.38 20.48 0.89
CA LEU A 591 41.88 21.86 0.90
C LEU A 591 42.85 22.87 0.25
N LYS A 592 44.17 22.64 0.35
CA LYS A 592 45.25 23.56 -0.07
C LYS A 592 45.02 25.01 0.42
N PRO A 593 44.91 25.23 1.74
CA PRO A 593 44.49 26.52 2.28
C PRO A 593 45.52 27.61 2.01
N LYS A 594 45.08 28.70 1.37
CA LYS A 594 45.86 29.92 1.20
C LYS A 594 45.15 31.06 1.90
N PHE A 595 45.74 31.56 2.98
CA PHE A 595 45.20 32.70 3.71
C PHE A 595 45.71 34.01 3.08
N PRO A 596 44.87 35.06 2.98
CA PRO A 596 45.28 36.38 2.49
C PRO A 596 46.57 36.88 3.16
N PHE A 597 47.51 37.38 2.36
CA PHE A 597 48.79 37.98 2.82
C PHE A 597 49.76 37.09 3.62
N LEU A 598 49.44 35.82 3.85
CA LEU A 598 50.35 34.85 4.47
C LEU A 598 51.02 33.96 3.43
N SER A 599 52.23 33.45 3.70
CA SER A 599 52.87 32.46 2.83
C SER A 599 52.10 31.14 2.83
N ILE A 600 52.17 30.37 1.73
CA ILE A 600 51.48 29.07 1.61
C ILE A 600 51.87 28.14 2.76
N LYS A 601 53.18 28.10 3.08
CA LYS A 601 53.71 27.31 4.20
C LYS A 601 53.08 27.71 5.54
N ARG A 602 52.95 29.01 5.81
CA ARG A 602 52.38 29.51 7.08
C ARG A 602 50.88 29.24 7.15
N SER A 603 50.13 29.38 6.05
CA SER A 603 48.70 29.04 6.00
C SER A 603 48.43 27.55 6.25
N ALA A 604 49.23 26.66 5.63
CA ALA A 604 49.11 25.23 5.82
C ALA A 604 49.41 24.79 7.26
N LEU A 605 50.47 25.35 7.88
CA LEU A 605 50.83 25.06 9.27
C LEU A 605 49.74 25.49 10.26
N LEU A 606 49.15 26.67 10.04
CA LEU A 606 48.05 27.16 10.87
C LEU A 606 46.81 26.27 10.78
N TYR A 607 46.47 25.82 9.57
CA TYR A 607 45.36 24.90 9.37
C TYR A 607 45.59 23.56 10.08
N ILE A 608 46.79 22.98 9.96
CA ILE A 608 47.16 21.75 10.67
C ILE A 608 47.07 21.95 12.19
N ALA A 609 47.55 23.09 12.71
CA ALA A 609 47.47 23.40 14.13
C ALA A 609 46.01 23.52 14.63
N PHE A 610 45.13 24.18 13.86
CA PHE A 610 43.71 24.26 14.19
C PHE A 610 43.02 22.89 14.12
N HIS A 611 43.32 22.10 13.10
CA HIS A 611 42.79 20.74 12.96
C HIS A 611 43.19 19.85 14.14
N LEU A 612 44.47 19.87 14.54
CA LEU A 612 44.95 19.10 15.69
C LEU A 612 44.26 19.51 16.98
N LYS A 613 44.03 20.81 17.21
CA LYS A 613 43.32 21.28 18.41
C LYS A 613 41.81 21.01 18.38
N ALA A 614 41.17 21.10 17.22
CA ALA A 614 39.74 20.87 17.07
C ALA A 614 39.36 19.39 17.28
N PHE A 615 40.22 18.47 16.84
CA PHE A 615 39.95 17.02 16.86
C PHE A 615 40.73 16.23 17.92
N ASN A 616 41.41 16.90 18.87
CA ASN A 616 42.10 16.21 19.97
C ASN A 616 41.09 15.61 20.97
N PRO A 617 40.96 14.28 21.09
CA PRO A 617 39.98 13.64 21.97
C PRO A 617 40.25 13.89 23.46
N LYS A 618 41.51 14.20 23.83
CA LYS A 618 41.90 14.55 25.21
C LYS A 618 41.64 16.02 25.55
N GLY A 619 41.27 16.85 24.57
CA GLY A 619 40.91 18.25 24.78
C GLY A 619 39.49 18.41 25.34
N SER A 620 39.28 19.43 26.18
CA SER A 620 37.94 19.73 26.71
C SER A 620 36.95 20.02 25.56
N GLU A 621 35.67 19.70 25.77
CA GLU A 621 34.64 19.94 24.73
C GLU A 621 34.56 21.42 24.32
N TYR A 622 34.74 22.33 25.28
CA TYR A 622 34.81 23.78 25.04
C TYR A 622 35.97 24.15 24.09
N THR A 623 37.18 23.64 24.35
CA THR A 623 38.35 23.96 23.50
C THR A 623 38.19 23.38 22.09
N ARG A 624 37.66 22.16 21.96
CA ARG A 624 37.37 21.55 20.65
C ARG A 624 36.37 22.39 19.84
N LYS A 625 35.25 22.80 20.44
CA LYS A 625 34.25 23.68 19.78
C LYS A 625 34.84 25.04 19.39
N LYS A 626 35.63 25.66 20.27
CA LYS A 626 36.30 26.94 20.01
C LYS A 626 37.23 26.86 18.80
N TYR A 627 38.08 25.84 18.74
CA TYR A 627 39.04 25.68 17.64
C TYR A 627 38.39 25.18 16.35
N LYS A 628 37.28 24.43 16.42
CA LYS A 628 36.48 24.08 15.25
C LYS A 628 35.87 25.34 14.60
N LYS A 629 35.30 26.25 15.40
CA LYS A 629 34.79 27.53 14.89
C LYS A 629 35.90 28.42 14.30
N LYS A 630 37.07 28.50 14.95
CA LYS A 630 38.23 29.22 14.40
C LYS A 630 38.73 28.62 13.09
N MET A 631 38.70 27.29 12.97
CA MET A 631 39.07 26.58 11.75
C MET A 631 38.10 26.87 10.61
N GLU A 632 36.79 26.85 10.85
CA GLU A 632 35.76 27.19 9.86
C GLU A 632 35.92 28.65 9.37
N GLN A 633 36.09 29.61 10.28
CA GLN A 633 36.36 31.01 9.95
C GLN A 633 37.64 31.19 9.13
N PHE A 634 38.68 30.41 9.45
CA PHE A 634 39.93 30.42 8.70
C PHE A 634 39.73 29.92 7.27
N MET A 635 38.95 28.85 7.08
CA MET A 635 38.61 28.31 5.75
C MET A 635 37.81 29.32 4.92
N GLU A 636 36.80 29.97 5.51
CA GLU A 636 36.00 31.00 4.86
C GLU A 636 36.85 32.17 4.34
N ARG A 637 37.82 32.61 5.16
CA ARG A 637 38.78 33.66 4.78
C ARG A 637 39.74 33.21 3.67
N CYS A 638 40.10 31.93 3.62
CA CYS A 638 40.91 31.38 2.52
C CYS A 638 40.17 31.39 1.18
N GLU A 639 38.85 31.16 1.18
CA GLU A 639 38.03 31.16 -0.03
C GLU A 639 37.90 32.54 -0.68
N LEU A 640 38.13 33.63 0.07
CA LEU A 640 38.11 34.99 -0.46
C LEU A 640 39.06 35.19 -1.64
N ILE A 641 40.23 34.54 -1.64
CA ILE A 641 41.20 34.64 -2.74
C ILE A 641 40.64 34.04 -4.02
N THR A 642 40.07 32.84 -3.91
CA THR A 642 39.46 32.14 -5.05
C THR A 642 38.25 32.91 -5.57
N TYR A 643 37.41 33.42 -4.66
CA TYR A 643 36.24 34.22 -5.02
C TYR A 643 36.62 35.52 -5.74
N LEU A 644 37.55 36.30 -5.17
CA LEU A 644 38.02 37.56 -5.76
C LEU A 644 38.78 37.30 -7.06
N GLY A 645 39.59 36.25 -7.14
CA GLY A 645 40.28 35.86 -8.37
C GLY A 645 39.34 35.52 -9.52
N ALA A 646 38.20 34.88 -9.23
CA ALA A 646 37.19 34.56 -10.26
C ALA A 646 36.34 35.77 -10.67
N LYS A 647 36.07 36.71 -9.75
CA LYS A 647 35.17 37.86 -9.96
C LYS A 647 35.88 39.15 -10.39
N MET A 648 37.17 39.31 -10.09
CA MET A 648 37.99 40.41 -10.59
C MET A 648 38.41 40.15 -12.04
N THR A 649 37.62 40.68 -12.98
CA THR A 649 37.99 40.70 -14.39
C THR A 649 39.01 41.81 -14.68
N ARG A 650 39.87 41.63 -15.69
CA ARG A 650 40.83 42.67 -16.13
C ARG A 650 40.14 43.98 -16.59
N LYS A 651 38.87 43.91 -17.01
CA LYS A 651 38.05 45.07 -17.35
C LYS A 651 37.29 45.56 -16.11
N TYR A 652 37.36 46.85 -15.85
CA TYR A 652 36.63 47.52 -14.78
C TYR A 652 35.11 47.38 -14.99
N LYS A 653 34.37 47.14 -13.90
CA LYS A 653 32.90 47.15 -13.87
C LYS A 653 32.43 48.18 -12.84
N GLU A 654 31.44 48.96 -13.20
CA GLU A 654 30.79 49.90 -12.27
C GLU A 654 30.10 49.15 -11.12
N PRO A 655 29.97 49.76 -9.93
CA PRO A 655 29.45 49.10 -8.72
C PRO A 655 28.09 48.41 -8.92
N GLN A 656 27.20 49.01 -9.72
CA GLN A 656 25.87 48.48 -10.03
C GLN A 656 25.87 47.14 -10.79
N PHE A 657 26.96 46.81 -11.49
CA PHE A 657 27.10 45.56 -12.26
C PHE A 657 28.02 44.53 -11.57
N ARG A 658 28.42 44.78 -10.31
CA ARG A 658 29.19 43.84 -9.49
C ARG A 658 28.24 42.90 -8.73
N ALA A 659 28.75 41.76 -8.28
CA ALA A 659 27.99 40.91 -7.38
C ALA A 659 27.71 41.68 -6.07
N ILE A 660 26.51 41.53 -5.51
CA ILE A 660 26.02 42.30 -4.34
C ILE A 660 26.97 42.18 -3.13
N ASP A 661 27.66 41.05 -2.98
CA ASP A 661 28.58 40.76 -1.89
C ASP A 661 30.05 41.08 -2.20
N PHE A 662 30.35 41.56 -3.41
CA PHE A 662 31.73 41.74 -3.89
C PHE A 662 32.48 42.81 -3.10
N ASP A 663 31.90 44.00 -2.94
CA ASP A 663 32.58 45.11 -2.28
C ASP A 663 32.80 44.82 -0.78
N HIS A 664 31.84 44.16 -0.12
CA HIS A 664 31.98 43.69 1.27
C HIS A 664 33.10 42.65 1.42
N LYS A 665 33.15 41.64 0.53
CA LYS A 665 34.20 40.61 0.54
C LYS A 665 35.57 41.18 0.19
N LEU A 666 35.64 42.19 -0.68
CA LEU A 666 36.88 42.89 -1.01
C LEU A 666 37.39 43.72 0.18
N GLN A 667 36.51 44.45 0.87
CA GLN A 667 36.88 45.15 2.11
C GLN A 667 37.34 44.16 3.20
N THR A 668 36.63 43.03 3.33
CA THR A 668 37.02 41.96 4.25
C THR A 668 38.37 41.36 3.90
N PHE A 669 38.67 41.18 2.61
CA PHE A 669 39.99 40.73 2.17
C PHE A 669 41.08 41.74 2.56
N LEU A 670 40.88 43.03 2.25
CA LEU A 670 41.86 44.08 2.53
C LEU A 670 42.10 44.29 4.03
N SER A 671 41.09 44.12 4.88
CA SER A 671 41.24 44.25 6.33
C SER A 671 42.17 43.20 6.95
N LEU A 672 42.38 42.07 6.26
CA LEU A 672 43.26 40.98 6.73
C LEU A 672 44.76 41.26 6.55
N LYS A 673 45.16 42.39 5.94
CA LYS A 673 46.56 42.69 5.59
C LYS A 673 47.52 42.72 6.79
N ASN A 674 47.03 43.07 7.98
CA ASN A 674 47.82 43.18 9.21
C ASN A 674 47.27 42.32 10.37
N ILE A 675 46.39 41.36 10.09
CA ILE A 675 45.74 40.55 11.12
C ILE A 675 46.45 39.19 11.22
N ASP A 676 46.95 38.83 12.40
CA ASP A 676 47.41 37.47 12.67
C ASP A 676 46.20 36.56 12.96
N PRO A 677 45.91 35.54 12.13
CA PRO A 677 44.75 34.66 12.29
C PRO A 677 44.76 33.83 13.58
N VAL A 678 45.85 33.82 14.36
CA VAL A 678 45.90 33.15 15.66
C VAL A 678 45.22 33.99 16.75
N ASN A 679 45.47 35.30 16.76
CA ASN A 679 45.10 36.23 17.83
C ASN A 679 43.96 37.18 17.47
N GLY A 680 43.72 37.44 16.17
CA GLY A 680 42.72 38.38 15.66
C GLY A 680 41.44 37.76 15.11
#